data_AF-A0A180GHU7-F1
#
_entry.id   AF-A0A180GHU7-F1
#
_cell.length_a   1.000
_cell.length_b   1.000
_cell.length_c   1.000
_cell.angle_alpha   90.00
_cell.angle_beta   90.00
_cell.angle_gamma   90.00
#
_symmetry.space_group_name_H-M   'P 1'
#
loop_
_entity.id
_entity.type
_entity.pdbx_description
1 polymer ?
#
loop_
_entity_poly.entity_id
_entity_poly.type
_entity_poly.pdbx_seq_one_letter_code
_entity_poly.pdbx_strand_id
1 'polypeptide(L)'
;MSLPPLNPPVPDPPDVTVKWELPTDFESFRTFIDHGCTLDREGYPIYPNGATIFIKEADKIVVNFGSVGFTKTTGVEKRGKGVWKVQRTYCLGVLVCDIDTCQWVGSPPTARGGIKEYLDREPKCPGAAGRCPGKVVWEACIGTAIRFDFHIPSGWALLRHRGLHDHPWPKSKKPDPLARADLKAEIVKDPLKGAFKLKMGQANTLDEPISSVTNIHGSLVNADRLGYYRRLMLRELNIVPDKLGAGVGDKFMMDLFQWNSRGLLVISSGYQHNSEHFTFQTKWMGERLLARDENNKVYQGGLISDVTYRFFENGYLLTTLMFCEQTARWIPAQLSWIRGLSTNYYKLHFSALLRQFIRPDITPAERDLRARQVVDFSLAQTEGFKAAYMEVFGCTDPDRAAKMIKGCHQHFRAQVTRVRRNRLILSADQDAEFQKKCMALLDPIEEGGPTHEEKIDELRRLFPKTKCWLDWWTMSDIRAMLFPSRRPMLDDHPDGSDGLPDTTNALESMHRVYYMTSSGKKCLMVGMVELFGFVSVLEEEYNAVMCGVLVEYGSQTKMQVNISHSMGWAKPKKRKFINDGRPPDTTATLLDGPDPSTKKKNLGRPKNSLNVDRSEYSTYQSYTASKEPHLSNRCWMSAALESLFALYNPLWLQNSTGKGATLFYHLTMHFGARTTFNLTKIGRIRTVLTNAQTKLFNMCNEKHQANFQPGAFASCDFFLELLLDPKRNPTRALAGLFEVVEHRQFMCGSAEPCLIPQIRSLTPIKIEMKNFLENGLEPSDVLGLIKLWTSAGISKTPGLVCRCHAIEKSTQNKPKPRGCPPKKPKDPSPEITISADEPNHTAEYVKETSWLAFKDDLPPQHLYFFMEVTQPSNPIERERYMGAMDWPHQITILGAKYTLLSRGFWNGYHYWCKVLRTGRGTTTGVWLHDDRQNDGNARLVNTDASSIGGSHAFTSWIFYCRVWTPDEESYVNSSIAKIRSAHPNAEGDIPFIHLGNLINLEQLFPVRPPTTNTLDGEQGEQDNDPNSPAESYCVDNFEDLDGSDLDEDSELDQDGVRSRGESDPSDSEQESDASEPLVLNPVNTSAKRLLTLKLKLSQLNPNLSDANPQSPNVHHHQLEKAHHLITPTIDGKDNQRQSQRITKK
;
A
#
# COMPACT_ATOMS: atom_id res chain seq x y z
N MET A 1 -13.05 59.32 -26.63
CA MET A 1 -13.04 58.28 -27.68
C MET A 1 -13.15 56.94 -26.99
N SER A 2 -14.12 56.10 -27.34
CA SER A 2 -14.40 54.84 -26.65
C SER A 2 -13.79 53.66 -27.42
N LEU A 3 -13.12 52.74 -26.71
CA LEU A 3 -12.51 51.56 -27.31
C LEU A 3 -13.58 50.52 -27.70
N PRO A 4 -13.43 49.81 -28.83
CA PRO A 4 -14.32 48.72 -29.22
C PRO A 4 -14.08 47.45 -28.35
N PRO A 5 -15.08 46.58 -28.20
CA PRO A 5 -14.99 45.42 -27.31
C PRO A 5 -14.10 44.30 -27.85
N LEU A 6 -13.19 43.81 -27.01
CA LEU A 6 -12.38 42.61 -27.26
C LEU A 6 -13.21 41.32 -27.10
N ASN A 7 -13.78 40.83 -28.19
CA ASN A 7 -14.14 39.42 -28.39
C ASN A 7 -14.32 39.14 -29.89
N PRO A 8 -13.45 38.36 -30.55
CA PRO A 8 -13.74 37.85 -31.89
C PRO A 8 -14.89 36.84 -31.81
N PRO A 9 -15.81 36.78 -32.80
CA PRO A 9 -16.84 35.76 -32.83
C PRO A 9 -16.21 34.37 -32.98
N VAL A 10 -16.80 33.37 -32.33
CA VAL A 10 -16.48 31.97 -32.61
C VAL A 10 -16.97 31.69 -34.05
N PRO A 11 -16.10 31.30 -34.99
CA PRO A 11 -16.54 31.03 -36.35
C PRO A 11 -17.41 29.77 -36.38
N ASP A 12 -18.57 29.86 -37.04
CA ASP A 12 -19.40 28.70 -37.31
C ASP A 12 -18.65 27.66 -38.15
N PRO A 13 -18.88 26.35 -37.93
CA PRO A 13 -18.19 25.31 -38.67
C PRO A 13 -18.58 25.35 -40.16
N PRO A 14 -17.63 25.27 -41.11
CA PRO A 14 -17.90 25.49 -42.53
C PRO A 14 -18.92 24.48 -43.09
N ASP A 15 -19.96 25.01 -43.72
CA ASP A 15 -21.21 24.30 -44.07
C ASP A 15 -21.11 23.38 -45.30
N VAL A 16 -20.02 22.62 -45.42
CA VAL A 16 -19.84 21.60 -46.46
C VAL A 16 -19.34 20.29 -45.84
N THR A 17 -20.22 19.67 -45.06
CA THR A 17 -20.02 18.31 -44.56
C THR A 17 -20.23 17.26 -45.66
N VAL A 18 -19.33 17.23 -46.65
CA VAL A 18 -19.23 16.13 -47.62
C VAL A 18 -19.11 14.82 -46.85
N LYS A 19 -20.19 14.05 -46.83
CA LYS A 19 -20.25 12.78 -46.10
C LYS A 19 -19.45 11.76 -46.89
N TRP A 20 -18.21 11.50 -46.47
CA TRP A 20 -17.50 10.31 -46.92
C TRP A 20 -18.39 9.09 -46.70
N GLU A 21 -18.70 8.36 -47.77
CA GLU A 21 -19.50 7.14 -47.68
C GLU A 21 -18.61 5.94 -47.31
N LEU A 22 -19.21 4.76 -47.14
CA LEU A 22 -18.42 3.52 -47.03
C LEU A 22 -18.04 3.04 -48.44
N PRO A 23 -16.80 2.58 -48.68
CA PRO A 23 -16.46 1.91 -49.92
C PRO A 23 -17.39 0.70 -50.17
N THR A 24 -18.05 0.69 -51.32
CA THR A 24 -18.89 -0.41 -51.80
C THR A 24 -18.20 -1.18 -52.92
N ASP A 25 -17.51 -0.45 -53.79
CA ASP A 25 -16.52 -0.94 -54.76
C ASP A 25 -15.12 -0.64 -54.19
N PHE A 26 -14.25 -1.67 -54.12
CA PHE A 26 -12.87 -1.52 -53.62
C PHE A 26 -11.85 -1.21 -54.73
N GLU A 27 -12.16 -1.55 -55.98
CA GLU A 27 -11.28 -1.37 -57.16
C GLU A 27 -11.33 0.07 -57.69
N SER A 28 -12.44 0.78 -57.44
CA SER A 28 -12.56 2.22 -57.71
C SER A 28 -11.55 3.11 -56.97
N PHE A 29 -10.96 2.64 -55.88
CA PHE A 29 -9.99 3.41 -55.09
C PHE A 29 -8.55 3.14 -55.55
N ARG A 30 -7.73 4.19 -55.62
CA ARG A 30 -6.27 4.10 -55.79
C ARG A 30 -5.55 4.91 -54.72
N THR A 31 -4.33 4.48 -54.35
CA THR A 31 -3.47 5.25 -53.46
C THR A 31 -2.95 6.49 -54.18
N PHE A 32 -3.10 7.65 -53.54
CA PHE A 32 -2.67 8.97 -54.02
C PHE A 32 -2.11 9.75 -52.83
N ILE A 33 -0.81 10.04 -52.85
CA ILE A 33 -0.15 10.88 -51.84
C ILE A 33 -0.07 12.30 -52.39
N ASP A 34 -0.68 13.25 -51.67
CA ASP A 34 -0.65 14.66 -52.01
C ASP A 34 0.59 15.38 -51.42
N HIS A 35 0.89 16.57 -51.92
CA HIS A 35 2.00 17.39 -51.46
C HIS A 35 1.89 17.77 -49.98
N GLY A 36 3.03 17.99 -49.33
CA GLY A 36 3.10 18.31 -47.90
C GLY A 36 2.84 17.14 -46.96
N CYS A 37 2.73 15.90 -47.45
CA CYS A 37 2.77 14.70 -46.62
C CYS A 37 4.20 14.38 -46.14
N THR A 38 4.30 13.84 -44.92
CA THR A 38 5.50 13.11 -44.50
C THR A 38 5.19 11.61 -44.48
N LEU A 39 5.90 10.85 -45.30
CA LEU A 39 5.84 9.39 -45.32
C LEU A 39 6.81 8.79 -44.28
N ASP A 40 6.52 7.58 -43.81
CA ASP A 40 7.51 6.71 -43.20
C ASP A 40 8.22 5.83 -44.25
N ARG A 41 9.16 5.00 -43.81
CA ARG A 41 9.95 4.12 -44.69
C ARG A 41 9.15 3.02 -45.40
N GLU A 42 7.91 2.73 -44.97
CA GLU A 42 7.00 1.80 -45.66
C GLU A 42 6.19 2.52 -46.75
N GLY A 43 6.43 3.83 -46.96
CA GLY A 43 5.66 4.68 -47.85
C GLY A 43 4.30 5.08 -47.29
N TYR A 44 4.02 4.80 -46.01
CA TYR A 44 2.75 5.14 -45.38
C TYR A 44 2.76 6.62 -44.94
N PRO A 45 1.71 7.41 -45.26
CA PRO A 45 1.62 8.80 -44.83
C PRO A 45 1.32 8.90 -43.33
N ILE A 46 2.39 8.90 -42.52
CA ILE A 46 2.33 9.05 -41.07
C ILE A 46 2.01 10.51 -40.66
N TYR A 47 2.30 11.50 -41.50
CA TYR A 47 1.68 12.83 -41.48
C TYR A 47 0.98 13.07 -42.83
N PRO A 48 -0.28 12.63 -42.99
CA PRO A 48 -1.05 12.90 -44.21
C PRO A 48 -1.42 14.38 -44.31
N ASN A 49 -1.53 14.87 -45.54
CA ASN A 49 -1.86 16.25 -45.86
C ASN A 49 -2.63 16.31 -47.20
N GLY A 50 -3.16 17.48 -47.57
CA GLY A 50 -3.87 17.67 -48.84
C GLY A 50 -5.06 16.71 -49.04
N ALA A 51 -5.29 16.23 -50.25
CA ALA A 51 -6.33 15.28 -50.63
C ALA A 51 -5.89 13.80 -50.56
N THR A 52 -4.92 13.47 -49.71
CA THR A 52 -4.29 12.14 -49.66
C THR A 52 -5.25 10.97 -49.41
N ILE A 53 -5.09 9.91 -50.20
CA ILE A 53 -5.78 8.62 -50.09
C ILE A 53 -4.72 7.51 -50.02
N PHE A 54 -4.82 6.58 -49.07
CA PHE A 54 -3.90 5.45 -48.98
C PHE A 54 -4.65 4.15 -48.70
N ILE A 55 -4.37 3.13 -49.51
CA ILE A 55 -5.02 1.81 -49.44
C ILE A 55 -4.07 0.80 -48.79
N LYS A 56 -4.61 0.03 -47.85
CA LYS A 56 -4.06 -1.24 -47.42
C LYS A 56 -4.93 -2.36 -48.00
N GLU A 57 -4.43 -2.99 -49.06
CA GLU A 57 -5.00 -4.23 -49.62
C GLU A 57 -5.07 -5.34 -48.55
N ALA A 58 -5.84 -6.41 -48.80
CA ALA A 58 -6.06 -7.50 -47.84
C ALA A 58 -4.74 -8.05 -47.27
N ASP A 59 -3.85 -8.49 -48.17
CA ASP A 59 -2.64 -9.26 -47.85
C ASP A 59 -1.45 -8.36 -47.46
N LYS A 60 -1.51 -7.08 -47.84
CA LYS A 60 -0.43 -6.12 -47.57
C LYS A 60 -0.40 -5.72 -46.10
N ILE A 61 0.67 -6.07 -45.40
CA ILE A 61 0.98 -5.55 -44.06
C ILE A 61 1.50 -4.12 -44.20
N VAL A 62 0.96 -3.19 -43.39
CA VAL A 62 1.42 -1.81 -43.26
C VAL A 62 1.39 -1.48 -41.77
N VAL A 63 2.55 -1.40 -41.13
CA VAL A 63 2.67 -1.47 -39.66
C VAL A 63 2.06 -0.25 -38.97
N ASN A 64 2.15 0.92 -39.61
CA ASN A 64 1.63 2.18 -39.10
C ASN A 64 0.16 2.48 -39.47
N PHE A 65 -0.54 1.60 -40.22
CA PHE A 65 -1.88 1.88 -40.72
C PHE A 65 -2.90 2.14 -39.60
N GLY A 66 -3.66 3.24 -39.70
CA GLY A 66 -4.58 3.68 -38.64
C GLY A 66 -3.93 4.56 -37.58
N SER A 67 -2.62 4.83 -37.69
CA SER A 67 -1.88 5.78 -36.87
C SER A 67 -1.50 7.05 -37.67
N VAL A 68 -1.09 8.11 -36.97
CA VAL A 68 -0.52 9.36 -37.52
C VAL A 68 0.39 9.97 -36.44
N GLY A 69 1.44 10.71 -36.82
CA GLY A 69 2.48 11.16 -35.89
C GLY A 69 2.09 12.32 -34.96
N PHE A 70 1.12 13.15 -35.35
CA PHE A 70 0.75 14.37 -34.64
C PHE A 70 -0.28 14.21 -33.50
N THR A 71 -0.47 15.30 -32.76
CA THR A 71 -1.39 15.38 -31.61
C THR A 71 -2.85 15.43 -32.07
N LYS A 72 -3.69 14.52 -31.55
CA LYS A 72 -5.02 14.27 -32.11
C LYS A 72 -6.05 13.81 -31.07
N THR A 73 -7.32 13.93 -31.44
CA THR A 73 -8.41 13.11 -30.89
C THR A 73 -8.91 12.13 -31.93
N THR A 74 -9.53 11.04 -31.47
CA THR A 74 -9.99 9.95 -32.35
C THR A 74 -11.37 9.48 -31.90
N GLY A 75 -12.32 9.44 -32.83
CA GLY A 75 -13.63 8.80 -32.66
C GLY A 75 -13.70 7.49 -33.44
N VAL A 76 -14.23 6.42 -32.85
CA VAL A 76 -14.39 5.12 -33.51
C VAL A 76 -15.86 4.71 -33.45
N GLU A 77 -16.41 4.29 -34.58
CA GLU A 77 -17.76 3.74 -34.72
C GLU A 77 -17.73 2.42 -35.50
N LYS A 78 -18.75 1.58 -35.33
CA LYS A 78 -19.00 0.39 -36.16
C LYS A 78 -20.21 0.64 -37.05
N ARG A 79 -20.15 0.20 -38.31
CA ARG A 79 -21.24 0.27 -39.30
C ARG A 79 -21.51 -1.10 -39.92
N GLY A 80 -22.64 -1.23 -40.63
CA GLY A 80 -23.02 -2.46 -41.34
C GLY A 80 -23.05 -3.71 -40.44
N LYS A 81 -23.83 -3.68 -39.35
CA LYS A 81 -23.88 -4.71 -38.29
C LYS A 81 -22.51 -5.06 -37.63
N GLY A 82 -21.44 -4.33 -37.94
CA GLY A 82 -20.09 -4.58 -37.43
C GLY A 82 -19.05 -4.93 -38.49
N VAL A 83 -19.46 -5.15 -39.75
CA VAL A 83 -18.59 -5.40 -40.92
C VAL A 83 -17.55 -4.30 -41.11
N TRP A 84 -17.93 -3.05 -40.85
CA TRP A 84 -17.05 -1.89 -40.96
C TRP A 84 -16.71 -1.31 -39.59
N LYS A 85 -15.42 -1.07 -39.35
CA LYS A 85 -14.93 -0.17 -38.28
C LYS A 85 -14.50 1.13 -38.96
N VAL A 86 -15.07 2.24 -38.55
CA VAL A 86 -14.70 3.58 -39.04
C VAL A 86 -14.03 4.36 -37.91
N GLN A 87 -12.87 4.95 -38.19
CA GLN A 87 -12.09 5.74 -37.26
C GLN A 87 -11.89 7.14 -37.83
N ARG A 88 -12.51 8.16 -37.24
CA ARG A 88 -12.22 9.58 -37.55
C ARG A 88 -11.13 10.09 -36.65
N THR A 89 -10.17 10.81 -37.22
CA THR A 89 -9.06 11.43 -36.52
C THR A 89 -9.08 12.93 -36.78
N TYR A 90 -8.93 13.71 -35.72
CA TYR A 90 -8.92 15.18 -35.77
C TYR A 90 -7.62 15.67 -35.15
N CYS A 91 -6.82 16.43 -35.89
CA CYS A 91 -5.67 17.11 -35.33
C CYS A 91 -6.11 18.14 -34.28
N LEU A 92 -5.31 18.36 -33.25
CA LEU A 92 -5.53 19.43 -32.26
C LEU A 92 -4.69 20.68 -32.54
N GLY A 93 -3.97 20.72 -33.67
CA GLY A 93 -2.92 21.69 -33.91
C GLY A 93 -1.78 21.54 -32.90
N VAL A 94 -1.23 22.67 -32.47
CA VAL A 94 0.09 22.72 -31.84
C VAL A 94 0.19 23.85 -30.80
N LEU A 95 1.07 23.67 -29.81
CA LEU A 95 1.46 24.74 -28.89
C LEU A 95 2.79 25.32 -29.37
N VAL A 96 2.88 26.65 -29.48
CA VAL A 96 4.08 27.38 -29.91
C VAL A 96 4.44 28.46 -28.90
N CYS A 97 5.60 29.09 -29.09
CA CYS A 97 5.93 30.34 -28.41
C CYS A 97 5.39 31.53 -29.22
N ASP A 98 5.06 32.63 -28.55
CA ASP A 98 4.85 33.96 -29.13
C ASP A 98 6.14 34.69 -29.59
N ILE A 99 7.30 34.02 -29.53
CA ILE A 99 8.61 34.55 -29.95
C ILE A 99 9.14 33.67 -31.08
N ASP A 100 9.25 34.24 -32.29
CA ASP A 100 9.64 33.54 -33.53
C ASP A 100 10.99 32.82 -33.45
N THR A 101 11.93 33.34 -32.66
CA THR A 101 13.26 32.73 -32.47
C THR A 101 13.23 31.50 -31.55
N CYS A 102 12.11 31.21 -30.90
CA CYS A 102 11.95 30.09 -29.97
C CYS A 102 11.47 28.83 -30.70
N GLN A 103 12.40 27.92 -31.02
CA GLN A 103 12.14 26.61 -31.66
C GLN A 103 11.32 25.60 -30.81
N TRP A 104 10.57 26.06 -29.79
CA TRP A 104 9.75 25.18 -28.97
C TRP A 104 8.39 24.92 -29.60
N VAL A 105 8.12 23.63 -29.88
CA VAL A 105 6.88 23.16 -30.50
C VAL A 105 6.30 22.02 -29.65
N GLY A 106 5.16 22.27 -29.01
CA GLY A 106 4.55 21.40 -27.99
C GLY A 106 3.26 20.71 -28.42
N SER A 107 3.03 19.50 -27.92
CA SER A 107 1.76 18.77 -28.09
C SER A 107 0.64 19.36 -27.20
N PRO A 108 -0.50 19.80 -27.75
CA PRO A 108 -1.65 20.23 -26.94
C PRO A 108 -2.22 19.12 -26.03
N PRO A 109 -2.83 19.45 -24.88
CA PRO A 109 -3.56 18.49 -24.05
C PRO A 109 -4.75 17.86 -24.80
N THR A 110 -4.85 16.52 -24.80
CA THR A 110 -5.90 15.79 -25.53
C THR A 110 -7.21 15.60 -24.75
N ALA A 111 -7.33 16.17 -23.56
CA ALA A 111 -8.55 16.12 -22.75
C ALA A 111 -9.56 17.17 -23.23
N ARG A 112 -10.86 16.87 -23.16
CA ARG A 112 -11.92 17.85 -23.48
C ARG A 112 -11.81 19.06 -22.54
N GLY A 113 -11.64 20.26 -23.10
CA GLY A 113 -11.41 21.50 -22.35
C GLY A 113 -9.97 21.68 -21.86
N GLY A 114 -9.13 20.63 -21.88
CA GLY A 114 -7.80 20.64 -21.30
C GLY A 114 -6.79 21.56 -21.99
N ILE A 115 -7.02 21.96 -23.24
CA ILE A 115 -6.21 23.00 -23.90
C ILE A 115 -6.48 24.36 -23.25
N LYS A 116 -7.76 24.71 -23.04
CA LYS A 116 -8.14 25.95 -22.35
C LYS A 116 -7.65 25.93 -20.90
N GLU A 117 -7.92 24.86 -20.15
CA GLU A 117 -7.44 24.68 -18.75
C GLU A 117 -5.91 24.79 -18.62
N TYR A 118 -5.17 24.47 -19.69
CA TYR A 118 -3.71 24.61 -19.72
C TYR A 118 -3.25 26.04 -20.01
N LEU A 119 -3.93 26.77 -20.91
CA LEU A 119 -3.64 28.18 -21.21
C LEU A 119 -4.09 29.12 -20.08
N ASP A 120 -5.24 28.84 -19.47
CA ASP A 120 -5.81 29.55 -18.31
C ASP A 120 -4.87 29.52 -17.06
N ARG A 121 -3.78 28.75 -17.11
CA ARG A 121 -2.75 28.64 -16.07
C ARG A 121 -1.45 29.41 -16.37
N GLU A 122 -1.43 30.21 -17.43
CA GLU A 122 -0.27 30.98 -17.92
C GLU A 122 1.06 30.17 -17.95
N PRO A 123 1.12 29.07 -18.70
CA PRO A 123 2.26 28.17 -18.67
C PRO A 123 3.49 28.81 -19.32
N LYS A 124 4.59 28.91 -18.55
CA LYS A 124 5.88 29.41 -19.03
C LYS A 124 6.41 28.56 -20.19
N CYS A 125 6.94 29.21 -21.23
CA CYS A 125 7.49 28.51 -22.40
C CYS A 125 8.66 27.58 -22.01
N PRO A 126 8.60 26.26 -22.29
CA PRO A 126 9.71 25.34 -22.04
C PRO A 126 10.96 25.57 -22.90
N GLY A 127 10.90 26.49 -23.87
CA GLY A 127 12.04 26.91 -24.70
C GLY A 127 13.24 27.39 -23.87
N ALA A 128 14.44 27.25 -24.43
CA ALA A 128 15.72 27.54 -23.77
C ALA A 128 15.90 26.88 -22.38
N ALA A 129 15.27 25.70 -22.18
CA ALA A 129 15.14 24.98 -20.91
C ALA A 129 14.35 25.74 -19.83
N GLY A 130 13.21 26.34 -20.21
CA GLY A 130 12.34 27.11 -19.31
C GLY A 130 12.82 28.54 -19.03
N ARG A 131 13.75 29.05 -19.84
CA ARG A 131 14.32 30.40 -19.75
C ARG A 131 13.84 31.34 -20.86
N CYS A 132 13.04 30.85 -21.81
CA CYS A 132 12.38 31.70 -22.78
C CYS A 132 11.36 32.61 -22.06
N PRO A 133 11.40 33.95 -22.27
CA PRO A 133 10.46 34.88 -21.63
C PRO A 133 9.06 34.87 -22.28
N GLY A 134 8.92 34.23 -23.45
CA GLY A 134 7.69 34.19 -24.23
C GLY A 134 6.58 33.33 -23.60
N LYS A 135 5.36 33.61 -23.99
CA LYS A 135 4.14 32.90 -23.62
C LYS A 135 3.87 31.72 -24.55
N VAL A 136 3.16 30.73 -24.04
CA VAL A 136 2.67 29.60 -24.84
C VAL A 136 1.34 29.96 -25.48
N VAL A 137 1.28 29.87 -26.81
CA VAL A 137 0.08 30.09 -27.63
C VAL A 137 -0.39 28.75 -28.19
N TRP A 138 -1.70 28.61 -28.47
CA TRP A 138 -2.27 27.46 -29.16
C TRP A 138 -2.70 27.83 -30.58
N GLU A 139 -2.05 27.22 -31.57
CA GLU A 139 -2.47 27.24 -32.96
C GLU A 139 -3.43 26.08 -33.19
N ALA A 140 -4.69 26.40 -33.44
CA ALA A 140 -5.74 25.41 -33.68
C ALA A 140 -5.71 24.94 -35.15
N CYS A 141 -5.62 23.62 -35.37
CA CYS A 141 -5.79 23.07 -36.71
C CYS A 141 -7.29 23.04 -37.07
N ILE A 142 -7.66 23.76 -38.14
CA ILE A 142 -9.03 23.92 -38.63
C ILE A 142 -9.09 23.46 -40.09
N GLY A 143 -10.26 23.03 -40.58
CA GLY A 143 -10.48 22.66 -41.99
C GLY A 143 -9.99 21.28 -42.41
N THR A 144 -9.13 20.61 -41.62
CA THR A 144 -8.68 19.24 -41.90
C THR A 144 -9.69 18.19 -41.44
N ALA A 145 -9.79 17.09 -42.19
CA ALA A 145 -10.56 15.92 -41.80
C ALA A 145 -9.85 14.64 -42.23
N ILE A 146 -9.91 13.61 -41.39
CA ILE A 146 -9.14 12.37 -41.57
C ILE A 146 -9.98 11.18 -41.15
N ARG A 147 -9.98 10.13 -41.97
CA ARG A 147 -10.77 8.92 -41.73
C ARG A 147 -10.03 7.67 -42.19
N PHE A 148 -10.08 6.64 -41.35
CA PHE A 148 -9.75 5.28 -41.69
C PHE A 148 -11.03 4.44 -41.73
N ASP A 149 -11.25 3.71 -42.82
CA ASP A 149 -12.28 2.69 -42.95
C ASP A 149 -11.61 1.32 -42.98
N PHE A 150 -11.98 0.43 -42.07
CA PHE A 150 -11.46 -0.94 -41.99
C PHE A 150 -12.60 -1.91 -42.32
N HIS A 151 -12.45 -2.69 -43.39
CA HIS A 151 -13.35 -3.79 -43.72
C HIS A 151 -12.90 -5.04 -42.95
N ILE A 152 -13.67 -5.45 -41.94
CA ILE A 152 -13.26 -6.54 -41.05
C ILE A 152 -13.20 -7.90 -41.76
N PRO A 153 -14.13 -8.30 -42.66
CA PRO A 153 -14.10 -9.60 -43.31
C PRO A 153 -12.90 -9.85 -44.24
N SER A 154 -12.43 -8.84 -44.98
CA SER A 154 -11.34 -9.02 -45.97
C SER A 154 -9.99 -8.42 -45.56
N GLY A 155 -9.89 -7.76 -44.39
CA GLY A 155 -8.65 -7.09 -43.97
C GLY A 155 -8.22 -5.88 -44.81
N TRP A 156 -9.00 -5.52 -45.83
CA TRP A 156 -8.82 -4.32 -46.65
C TRP A 156 -9.16 -3.06 -45.85
N ALA A 157 -8.39 -1.99 -46.04
CA ALA A 157 -8.64 -0.73 -45.34
C ALA A 157 -8.19 0.50 -46.15
N LEU A 158 -8.84 1.63 -45.89
CA LEU A 158 -8.68 2.89 -46.62
C LEU A 158 -8.46 4.06 -45.66
N LEU A 159 -7.37 4.79 -45.83
CA LEU A 159 -7.16 6.13 -45.27
C LEU A 159 -7.62 7.17 -46.30
N ARG A 160 -8.41 8.15 -45.86
CA ARG A 160 -8.74 9.38 -46.59
C ARG A 160 -8.42 10.61 -45.73
N HIS A 161 -7.76 11.59 -46.35
CA HIS A 161 -7.44 12.91 -45.83
C HIS A 161 -8.13 13.99 -46.68
N ARG A 162 -8.40 15.16 -46.10
CA ARG A 162 -8.70 16.40 -46.83
C ARG A 162 -8.32 17.63 -46.00
N GLY A 163 -7.98 18.73 -46.66
CA GLY A 163 -7.57 19.99 -46.05
C GLY A 163 -6.05 20.11 -45.87
N LEU A 164 -5.58 21.27 -45.43
CA LEU A 164 -4.15 21.59 -45.27
C LEU A 164 -3.76 21.66 -43.79
N HIS A 165 -2.68 20.99 -43.42
CA HIS A 165 -2.01 21.14 -42.13
C HIS A 165 -1.00 22.29 -42.16
N ASP A 166 -1.51 23.52 -42.03
CA ASP A 166 -0.71 24.74 -41.97
C ASP A 166 -0.35 25.09 -40.51
N HIS A 167 0.53 24.29 -39.91
CA HIS A 167 1.13 24.53 -38.59
C HIS A 167 2.38 23.65 -38.39
N PRO A 168 3.37 24.03 -37.56
CA PRO A 168 4.51 23.19 -37.26
C PRO A 168 4.12 21.87 -36.57
N TRP A 169 4.91 20.82 -36.78
CA TRP A 169 4.68 19.49 -36.20
C TRP A 169 5.35 19.33 -34.82
N PRO A 170 4.60 19.11 -33.73
CA PRO A 170 5.20 18.87 -32.41
C PRO A 170 5.88 17.49 -32.35
N LYS A 171 7.16 17.47 -31.97
CA LYS A 171 7.97 16.24 -31.90
C LYS A 171 7.30 15.17 -31.03
N SER A 172 6.98 14.02 -31.63
CA SER A 172 6.24 12.95 -30.93
C SER A 172 6.99 12.44 -29.70
N LYS A 173 6.28 12.37 -28.58
CA LYS A 173 6.80 11.90 -27.28
C LYS A 173 6.87 10.36 -27.16
N LYS A 174 6.45 9.63 -28.20
CA LYS A 174 6.40 8.15 -28.26
C LYS A 174 6.79 7.68 -29.67
N PRO A 175 7.53 6.57 -29.83
CA PRO A 175 7.67 5.94 -31.14
C PRO A 175 6.29 5.46 -31.64
N ASP A 176 6.11 5.56 -32.95
CA ASP A 176 5.04 4.92 -33.72
C ASP A 176 5.20 3.38 -33.76
N PRO A 177 4.18 2.62 -34.20
CA PRO A 177 4.27 1.17 -34.35
C PRO A 177 5.48 0.65 -35.13
N LEU A 178 5.89 1.31 -36.22
CA LEU A 178 7.02 0.90 -37.06
C LEU A 178 8.37 1.14 -36.36
N ALA A 179 8.60 2.37 -35.85
CA ALA A 179 9.78 2.67 -35.04
C ALA A 179 9.88 1.78 -33.77
N ARG A 180 8.75 1.30 -33.24
CA ARG A 180 8.72 0.32 -32.16
C ARG A 180 9.14 -1.08 -32.63
N ALA A 181 8.77 -1.50 -33.84
CA ALA A 181 9.22 -2.76 -34.42
C ALA A 181 10.74 -2.73 -34.66
N ASP A 182 11.28 -1.62 -35.17
CA ASP A 182 12.72 -1.46 -35.40
C ASP A 182 13.54 -1.47 -34.11
N LEU A 183 13.11 -0.73 -33.08
CA LEU A 183 13.76 -0.79 -31.78
C LEU A 183 13.70 -2.21 -31.17
N LYS A 184 12.65 -2.99 -31.46
CA LYS A 184 12.57 -4.39 -31.02
C LYS A 184 13.56 -5.27 -31.79
N ALA A 185 13.69 -5.09 -33.11
CA ALA A 185 14.68 -5.81 -33.92
C ALA A 185 16.12 -5.50 -33.47
N GLU A 186 16.45 -4.23 -33.17
CA GLU A 186 17.78 -3.86 -32.70
C GLU A 186 18.10 -4.45 -31.31
N ILE A 187 17.09 -4.64 -30.46
CA ILE A 187 17.23 -5.29 -29.16
C ILE A 187 17.31 -6.83 -29.26
N VAL A 188 16.78 -7.43 -30.33
CA VAL A 188 16.95 -8.87 -30.62
C VAL A 188 18.41 -9.19 -30.98
N LYS A 189 19.10 -8.29 -31.71
CA LYS A 189 20.53 -8.47 -32.06
C LYS A 189 21.44 -8.59 -30.83
N ASP A 190 21.14 -7.84 -29.77
CA ASP A 190 21.87 -7.89 -28.50
C ASP A 190 20.94 -7.58 -27.32
N PRO A 191 20.35 -8.63 -26.69
CA PRO A 191 19.46 -8.47 -25.54
C PRO A 191 20.15 -7.97 -24.26
N LEU A 192 21.49 -7.95 -24.23
CA LEU A 192 22.30 -7.56 -23.06
C LEU A 192 22.74 -6.09 -23.12
N LYS A 193 22.89 -5.50 -24.32
CA LYS A 193 23.21 -4.07 -24.52
C LYS A 193 22.23 -3.16 -23.78
N GLY A 194 22.73 -2.49 -22.74
CA GLY A 194 21.95 -1.56 -21.92
C GLY A 194 21.49 -0.32 -22.69
N ALA A 195 20.45 0.36 -22.22
CA ALA A 195 19.85 1.51 -22.89
C ALA A 195 20.85 2.65 -23.20
N PHE A 196 21.89 2.83 -22.36
CA PHE A 196 22.95 3.81 -22.64
C PHE A 196 23.81 3.39 -23.85
N LYS A 197 24.25 2.12 -23.93
CA LYS A 197 25.01 1.60 -25.09
C LYS A 197 24.18 1.68 -26.38
N LEU A 198 22.89 1.31 -26.33
CA LEU A 198 21.97 1.44 -27.47
C LEU A 198 21.82 2.90 -27.95
N LYS A 199 21.87 3.88 -27.05
CA LYS A 199 21.81 5.32 -27.38
C LYS A 199 23.13 5.86 -27.97
N MET A 200 24.28 5.38 -27.51
CA MET A 200 25.57 5.78 -28.08
C MET A 200 25.78 5.19 -29.49
N GLY A 201 25.19 4.02 -29.74
CA GLY A 201 25.55 3.20 -30.90
C GLY A 201 26.91 2.54 -30.71
N GLN A 202 27.34 1.80 -31.72
CA GLN A 202 28.66 1.17 -31.77
C GLN A 202 29.06 1.03 -33.24
N ALA A 203 30.29 1.45 -33.58
CA ALA A 203 30.89 1.11 -34.86
C ALA A 203 31.44 -0.33 -34.77
N ASN A 204 31.12 -1.18 -35.74
CA ASN A 204 31.68 -2.54 -35.82
C ASN A 204 32.97 -2.57 -36.66
N THR A 205 33.11 -1.64 -37.60
CA THR A 205 34.27 -1.41 -38.46
C THR A 205 34.54 0.10 -38.59
N LEU A 206 35.66 0.49 -39.17
CA LEU A 206 36.03 1.91 -39.37
C LEU A 206 35.17 2.62 -40.45
N ASP A 207 34.60 1.87 -41.38
CA ASP A 207 33.86 2.40 -42.54
C ASP A 207 32.32 2.39 -42.36
N GLU A 208 31.80 1.76 -41.30
CA GLU A 208 30.36 1.72 -41.01
C GLU A 208 29.87 2.96 -40.24
N PRO A 209 28.80 3.65 -40.69
CA PRO A 209 28.20 4.75 -39.93
C PRO A 209 27.57 4.25 -38.63
N ILE A 210 27.85 4.93 -37.51
CA ILE A 210 27.42 4.53 -36.16
C ILE A 210 25.89 4.41 -36.09
N SER A 211 25.40 3.17 -36.09
CA SER A 211 23.97 2.88 -35.91
C SER A 211 23.59 3.11 -34.45
N SER A 212 22.80 4.16 -34.19
CA SER A 212 22.19 4.44 -32.89
C SER A 212 20.67 4.41 -32.97
N VAL A 213 20.03 3.89 -31.93
CA VAL A 213 18.56 3.87 -31.81
C VAL A 213 17.94 5.27 -31.73
N THR A 214 18.73 6.34 -31.58
CA THR A 214 18.23 7.72 -31.72
C THR A 214 17.75 8.02 -33.14
N ASN A 215 18.31 7.36 -34.14
CA ASN A 215 17.99 7.55 -35.55
C ASN A 215 16.65 6.88 -35.92
N ILE A 216 16.24 5.86 -35.17
CA ILE A 216 14.96 5.15 -35.35
C ILE A 216 13.77 6.06 -35.06
N HIS A 217 13.79 6.79 -33.94
CA HIS A 217 12.77 7.82 -33.63
C HIS A 217 13.26 8.80 -32.56
N GLY A 218 13.12 10.11 -32.81
CA GLY A 218 13.65 11.18 -31.97
C GLY A 218 13.20 11.18 -30.49
N SER A 219 12.14 10.44 -30.13
CA SER A 219 11.78 10.23 -28.72
C SER A 219 12.81 9.43 -27.92
N LEU A 220 13.65 8.62 -28.59
CA LEU A 220 14.58 7.66 -27.98
C LEU A 220 15.89 8.30 -27.48
N VAL A 221 16.13 9.58 -27.80
CA VAL A 221 17.22 10.40 -27.23
C VAL A 221 17.12 10.51 -25.69
N ASN A 222 15.91 10.35 -25.12
CA ASN A 222 15.70 10.25 -23.68
C ASN A 222 15.97 8.82 -23.18
N ALA A 223 17.02 8.67 -22.36
CA ALA A 223 17.51 7.37 -21.90
C ALA A 223 16.49 6.59 -21.03
N ASP A 224 15.70 7.28 -20.19
CA ASP A 224 14.68 6.63 -19.35
C ASP A 224 13.56 6.00 -20.19
N ARG A 225 13.11 6.71 -21.23
CA ARG A 225 12.11 6.23 -22.19
C ARG A 225 12.65 5.08 -23.02
N LEU A 226 13.90 5.15 -23.48
CA LEU A 226 14.57 4.03 -24.15
C LEU A 226 14.68 2.81 -23.22
N GLY A 227 15.08 3.01 -21.96
CA GLY A 227 15.11 1.95 -20.94
C GLY A 227 13.72 1.36 -20.62
N TYR A 228 12.67 2.17 -20.65
CA TYR A 228 11.28 1.70 -20.53
C TYR A 228 10.88 0.81 -21.71
N TYR A 229 11.08 1.26 -22.95
CA TYR A 229 10.74 0.46 -24.14
C TYR A 229 11.60 -0.82 -24.24
N ARG A 230 12.89 -0.76 -23.88
CA ARG A 230 13.76 -1.93 -23.79
C ARG A 230 13.23 -2.99 -22.83
N ARG A 231 12.85 -2.60 -21.60
CA ARG A 231 12.25 -3.53 -20.62
C ARG A 231 10.90 -4.09 -21.10
N LEU A 232 10.11 -3.30 -21.83
CA LEU A 232 8.85 -3.75 -22.42
C LEU A 232 9.09 -4.80 -23.52
N MET A 233 10.09 -4.58 -24.38
CA MET A 233 10.42 -5.49 -25.48
C MET A 233 11.08 -6.80 -25.02
N LEU A 234 11.97 -6.76 -24.03
CA LEU A 234 12.56 -7.99 -23.45
C LEU A 234 11.51 -8.89 -22.78
N ARG A 235 10.45 -8.28 -22.22
CA ARG A 235 9.26 -9.02 -21.75
C ARG A 235 8.45 -9.60 -22.93
N GLU A 236 8.22 -8.82 -23.98
CA GLU A 236 7.51 -9.32 -25.19
C GLU A 236 8.26 -10.40 -25.97
N LEU A 237 9.59 -10.49 -25.81
CA LEU A 237 10.45 -11.52 -26.40
C LEU A 237 10.62 -12.73 -25.49
N ASN A 238 10.02 -12.73 -24.30
CA ASN A 238 10.17 -13.74 -23.24
C ASN A 238 11.61 -13.94 -22.71
N ILE A 239 12.59 -13.14 -23.17
CA ILE A 239 14.00 -13.19 -22.76
C ILE A 239 14.17 -12.79 -21.27
N VAL A 240 13.26 -11.96 -20.74
CA VAL A 240 13.19 -11.67 -19.30
C VAL A 240 11.74 -11.80 -18.82
N PRO A 241 11.33 -12.98 -18.33
CA PRO A 241 10.05 -13.16 -17.63
C PRO A 241 10.02 -12.38 -16.31
N ASP A 242 8.88 -11.77 -15.97
CA ASP A 242 8.67 -11.28 -14.61
C ASP A 242 8.55 -12.49 -13.66
N LYS A 243 9.40 -12.55 -12.63
CA LYS A 243 9.45 -13.59 -11.57
C LYS A 243 9.79 -15.01 -12.06
N LEU A 244 11.09 -15.25 -12.23
CA LEU A 244 11.84 -16.23 -11.43
C LEU A 244 11.14 -17.59 -11.18
N GLY A 245 11.38 -18.57 -12.07
CA GLY A 245 10.91 -19.95 -11.94
C GLY A 245 11.77 -20.84 -11.03
N ALA A 246 11.58 -22.17 -11.13
CA ALA A 246 12.05 -23.20 -10.20
C ALA A 246 13.57 -23.52 -10.19
N GLY A 247 14.45 -22.55 -10.45
CA GLY A 247 15.91 -22.70 -10.40
C GLY A 247 16.62 -21.50 -9.75
N VAL A 248 15.91 -20.81 -8.85
CA VAL A 248 16.28 -19.45 -8.40
C VAL A 248 16.90 -19.40 -7.00
N GLY A 249 16.66 -20.41 -6.15
CA GLY A 249 17.48 -20.62 -4.95
C GLY A 249 18.94 -20.83 -5.36
N ASP A 250 19.16 -21.79 -6.26
CA ASP A 250 20.47 -22.11 -6.82
C ASP A 250 21.07 -20.93 -7.56
N LYS A 251 20.28 -20.17 -8.34
CA LYS A 251 20.79 -19.00 -9.06
C LYS A 251 21.49 -17.98 -8.15
N PHE A 252 21.01 -17.75 -6.91
CA PHE A 252 21.72 -16.85 -5.99
C PHE A 252 23.14 -17.38 -5.68
N MET A 253 23.28 -18.68 -5.46
CA MET A 253 24.57 -19.33 -5.20
C MET A 253 25.45 -19.40 -6.46
N MET A 254 24.87 -19.71 -7.63
CA MET A 254 25.59 -19.79 -8.90
C MET A 254 26.07 -18.40 -9.38
N ASP A 255 25.24 -17.36 -9.22
CA ASP A 255 25.66 -15.98 -9.44
C ASP A 255 26.81 -15.64 -8.46
N LEU A 256 26.71 -16.02 -7.17
CA LEU A 256 27.77 -15.78 -6.18
C LEU A 256 29.09 -16.50 -6.51
N PHE A 257 29.03 -17.77 -6.96
CA PHE A 257 30.21 -18.50 -7.44
C PHE A 257 30.83 -17.84 -8.68
N GLN A 258 30.00 -17.31 -9.60
CA GLN A 258 30.49 -16.56 -10.76
C GLN A 258 31.10 -15.20 -10.38
N TRP A 259 30.62 -14.54 -9.33
CA TRP A 259 31.26 -13.32 -8.83
C TRP A 259 32.57 -13.63 -8.08
N ASN A 260 32.63 -14.73 -7.33
CA ASN A 260 33.85 -15.21 -6.69
C ASN A 260 34.95 -15.55 -7.72
N SER A 261 34.61 -16.23 -8.83
CA SER A 261 35.57 -16.48 -9.93
C SER A 261 35.96 -15.23 -10.72
N ARG A 262 35.22 -14.12 -10.57
CA ARG A 262 35.56 -12.78 -11.08
C ARG A 262 36.29 -11.90 -10.04
N GLY A 263 36.62 -12.43 -8.87
CA GLY A 263 37.41 -11.72 -7.85
C GLY A 263 36.61 -11.02 -6.75
N LEU A 264 35.29 -11.23 -6.63
CA LEU A 264 34.50 -10.83 -5.46
C LEU A 264 34.53 -11.96 -4.41
N LEU A 265 35.59 -11.99 -3.60
CA LEU A 265 35.85 -13.04 -2.63
C LEU A 265 34.94 -12.89 -1.41
N VAL A 266 34.18 -13.92 -1.06
CA VAL A 266 33.44 -13.99 0.21
C VAL A 266 34.36 -14.60 1.27
N ILE A 267 34.87 -13.76 2.17
CA ILE A 267 35.85 -14.14 3.20
C ILE A 267 35.20 -14.50 4.54
N SER A 268 33.90 -14.22 4.70
CA SER A 268 33.10 -14.75 5.82
C SER A 268 31.60 -14.69 5.52
N SER A 269 30.84 -15.66 6.01
CA SER A 269 29.37 -15.66 5.92
C SER A 269 28.76 -16.44 7.08
N GLY A 270 27.64 -15.95 7.61
CA GLY A 270 26.89 -16.60 8.67
C GLY A 270 25.39 -16.55 8.41
N TYR A 271 24.68 -17.60 8.83
CA TYR A 271 23.25 -17.82 8.58
C TYR A 271 22.45 -18.12 9.87
N GLN A 272 23.13 -18.37 10.99
CA GLN A 272 22.49 -18.62 12.29
C GLN A 272 22.03 -17.30 12.92
N HIS A 273 21.08 -17.38 13.85
CA HIS A 273 20.52 -16.18 14.48
C HIS A 273 21.58 -15.37 15.26
N ASN A 274 21.49 -14.03 15.19
CA ASN A 274 22.47 -13.08 15.71
C ASN A 274 23.88 -13.21 15.09
N SER A 275 24.01 -13.93 13.97
CA SER A 275 25.25 -14.01 13.16
C SER A 275 25.01 -13.87 11.65
N GLU A 276 23.82 -13.46 11.23
CA GLU A 276 23.44 -13.35 9.82
C GLU A 276 24.25 -12.24 9.11
N HIS A 277 25.29 -12.61 8.35
CA HIS A 277 26.23 -11.68 7.72
C HIS A 277 26.86 -12.24 6.43
N PHE A 278 27.38 -11.35 5.60
CA PHE A 278 28.26 -11.65 4.45
C PHE A 278 29.38 -10.62 4.39
N THR A 279 30.62 -11.05 4.60
CA THR A 279 31.84 -10.23 4.48
C THR A 279 32.56 -10.58 3.19
N PHE A 280 32.86 -9.57 2.39
CA PHE A 280 33.47 -9.72 1.07
C PHE A 280 34.56 -8.68 0.79
N GLN A 281 35.47 -9.08 -0.09
CA GLN A 281 36.69 -8.34 -0.45
C GLN A 281 37.03 -8.60 -1.93
N THR A 282 37.83 -7.76 -2.58
CA THR A 282 38.48 -8.11 -3.85
C THR A 282 39.95 -8.46 -3.62
N LYS A 283 40.54 -9.21 -4.55
CA LYS A 283 41.97 -9.57 -4.49
C LYS A 283 42.85 -8.34 -4.28
N TRP A 284 42.61 -7.26 -5.01
CA TRP A 284 43.31 -5.99 -4.84
C TRP A 284 43.13 -5.36 -3.45
N MET A 285 41.90 -5.33 -2.88
CA MET A 285 41.70 -4.80 -1.52
C MET A 285 42.47 -5.61 -0.46
N GLY A 286 42.51 -6.94 -0.58
CA GLY A 286 43.32 -7.80 0.29
C GLY A 286 44.82 -7.58 0.11
N GLU A 287 45.29 -7.43 -1.13
CA GLU A 287 46.68 -7.09 -1.43
C GLU A 287 47.09 -5.71 -0.90
N ARG A 288 46.21 -4.70 -0.99
CA ARG A 288 46.48 -3.37 -0.42
C ARG A 288 46.55 -3.46 1.10
N LEU A 289 45.62 -4.17 1.75
CA LEU A 289 45.57 -4.35 3.19
C LEU A 289 46.81 -5.07 3.75
N LEU A 290 47.40 -6.00 3.00
CA LEU A 290 48.62 -6.73 3.37
C LEU A 290 49.92 -6.11 2.80
N ALA A 291 49.83 -5.03 2.02
CA ALA A 291 50.99 -4.40 1.40
C ALA A 291 52.07 -3.95 2.42
N ARG A 292 53.29 -3.78 1.92
CA ARG A 292 54.43 -3.15 2.59
C ARG A 292 54.92 -1.98 1.73
N ASP A 293 55.56 -0.99 2.34
CA ASP A 293 56.16 0.16 1.63
C ASP A 293 57.53 -0.20 1.00
N GLU A 294 58.16 0.77 0.35
CA GLU A 294 59.52 0.66 -0.21
C GLU A 294 60.61 0.38 0.84
N ASN A 295 60.33 0.66 2.11
CA ASN A 295 61.18 0.38 3.27
C ASN A 295 60.83 -0.96 3.95
N ASN A 296 60.00 -1.80 3.33
CA ASN A 296 59.47 -3.07 3.84
C ASN A 296 58.60 -2.95 5.12
N LYS A 297 58.21 -1.73 5.51
CA LYS A 297 57.34 -1.45 6.66
C LYS A 297 55.89 -1.79 6.34
N VAL A 298 55.13 -2.16 7.36
CA VAL A 298 53.67 -2.36 7.24
C VAL A 298 52.93 -1.02 7.32
N TYR A 299 51.75 -0.93 6.69
CA TYR A 299 50.91 0.27 6.72
C TYR A 299 50.58 0.72 8.16
N GLN A 300 50.89 1.97 8.48
CA GLN A 300 50.78 2.53 9.85
C GLN A 300 49.60 3.48 10.04
N GLY A 301 49.01 4.00 8.95
CA GLY A 301 47.99 5.06 8.96
C GLY A 301 46.61 4.68 9.51
N GLY A 302 46.47 3.49 10.09
CA GLY A 302 45.23 3.01 10.71
C GLY A 302 44.10 2.66 9.74
N LEU A 303 43.23 1.76 10.20
CA LEU A 303 41.97 1.43 9.53
C LEU A 303 40.85 2.29 10.13
N ILE A 304 39.80 2.59 9.36
CA ILE A 304 38.64 3.36 9.86
C ILE A 304 37.34 2.64 9.53
N SER A 305 36.47 2.41 10.52
CA SER A 305 35.27 1.56 10.36
C SER A 305 33.95 2.19 10.83
N ASP A 306 32.91 2.19 9.99
CA ASP A 306 31.53 2.66 10.32
C ASP A 306 30.44 1.95 9.48
N VAL A 307 29.18 2.05 9.92
CA VAL A 307 27.99 1.38 9.38
C VAL A 307 27.02 2.36 8.69
N THR A 308 26.50 1.97 7.52
CA THR A 308 25.67 2.85 6.67
C THR A 308 24.25 2.32 6.41
N TYR A 309 23.28 3.04 6.97
CA TYR A 309 21.88 2.63 7.16
C TYR A 309 20.97 2.72 5.92
N ARG A 310 21.49 3.12 4.75
CA ARG A 310 20.67 3.42 3.56
C ARG A 310 21.01 2.60 2.32
N PHE A 311 22.12 1.86 2.33
CA PHE A 311 22.61 1.20 1.12
C PHE A 311 21.75 -0.02 0.75
N PHE A 312 21.58 -0.95 1.68
CA PHE A 312 20.70 -2.12 1.52
C PHE A 312 19.25 -1.82 1.94
N GLU A 313 18.30 -2.65 1.49
CA GLU A 313 16.88 -2.56 1.88
C GLU A 313 16.59 -3.30 3.19
N ASN A 314 17.30 -4.41 3.42
CA ASN A 314 17.25 -5.24 4.62
C ASN A 314 18.69 -5.46 5.09
N GLY A 315 18.98 -5.18 6.37
CA GLY A 315 20.36 -5.17 6.88
C GLY A 315 21.13 -3.88 6.55
N TYR A 316 22.38 -3.84 6.98
CA TYR A 316 23.27 -2.67 6.95
C TYR A 316 24.58 -2.98 6.22
N LEU A 317 25.25 -1.96 5.68
CA LEU A 317 26.60 -2.09 5.13
C LEU A 317 27.61 -1.57 6.17
N LEU A 318 28.50 -2.42 6.66
CA LEU A 318 29.64 -2.06 7.51
C LEU A 318 30.89 -2.02 6.64
N THR A 319 31.64 -0.93 6.70
CA THR A 319 32.79 -0.64 5.82
C THR A 319 34.04 -0.37 6.66
N THR A 320 35.13 -1.09 6.41
CA THR A 320 36.49 -0.70 6.82
C THR A 320 37.20 -0.03 5.64
N LEU A 321 37.78 1.15 5.88
CA LEU A 321 38.62 1.89 4.93
C LEU A 321 40.10 1.89 5.34
N MET A 322 40.98 2.05 4.35
CA MET A 322 42.40 2.39 4.52
C MET A 322 42.79 3.53 3.57
N PHE A 323 43.90 4.21 3.86
CA PHE A 323 44.45 5.22 2.95
C PHE A 323 45.40 4.57 1.94
N CYS A 324 45.26 4.94 0.67
CA CYS A 324 46.19 4.57 -0.41
C CYS A 324 46.99 5.82 -0.79
N GLU A 325 48.24 5.87 -0.35
CA GLU A 325 49.15 7.00 -0.58
C GLU A 325 49.40 7.24 -2.07
N GLN A 326 49.55 6.16 -2.85
CA GLN A 326 49.82 6.24 -4.29
C GLN A 326 48.71 6.95 -5.06
N THR A 327 47.45 6.83 -4.62
CA THR A 327 46.30 7.53 -5.22
C THR A 327 45.87 8.76 -4.41
N ALA A 328 46.54 9.06 -3.30
CA ALA A 328 46.17 10.06 -2.29
C ALA A 328 44.70 9.99 -1.82
N ARG A 329 44.10 8.80 -1.84
CA ARG A 329 42.65 8.57 -1.64
C ARG A 329 42.38 7.50 -0.58
N TRP A 330 41.20 7.60 0.05
CA TRP A 330 40.67 6.56 0.94
C TRP A 330 39.97 5.49 0.13
N ILE A 331 40.39 4.24 0.30
CA ILE A 331 39.86 3.07 -0.42
C ILE A 331 39.23 2.08 0.57
N PRO A 332 38.23 1.28 0.18
CA PRO A 332 37.74 0.21 1.02
C PRO A 332 38.79 -0.89 1.17
N ALA A 333 38.84 -1.51 2.36
CA ALA A 333 39.70 -2.66 2.66
C ALA A 333 38.86 -3.92 2.97
N GLN A 334 37.66 -3.73 3.55
CA GLN A 334 36.70 -4.80 3.81
C GLN A 334 35.25 -4.24 3.79
N LEU A 335 34.32 -5.00 3.22
CA LEU A 335 32.89 -4.66 3.17
C LEU A 335 32.07 -5.82 3.75
N SER A 336 31.09 -5.52 4.60
CA SER A 336 30.12 -6.53 5.06
C SER A 336 28.69 -6.06 4.96
N TRP A 337 27.83 -6.95 4.51
CA TRP A 337 26.41 -6.91 4.86
C TRP A 337 26.22 -7.55 6.24
N ILE A 338 25.53 -6.87 7.15
CA ILE A 338 25.16 -7.38 8.49
C ILE A 338 23.68 -7.20 8.73
N ARG A 339 23.02 -8.20 9.35
CA ARG A 339 21.57 -8.17 9.59
C ARG A 339 21.16 -7.26 10.75
N GLY A 340 21.97 -7.19 11.80
CA GLY A 340 21.73 -6.42 13.02
C GLY A 340 22.89 -5.48 13.37
N LEU A 341 22.85 -4.93 14.59
CA LEU A 341 23.84 -3.99 15.14
C LEU A 341 24.24 -4.34 16.59
N SER A 342 24.05 -5.61 16.99
CA SER A 342 24.58 -6.12 18.26
C SER A 342 26.10 -6.25 18.21
N THR A 343 26.74 -6.33 19.37
CA THR A 343 28.18 -6.54 19.53
C THR A 343 28.71 -7.69 18.67
N ASN A 344 27.92 -8.76 18.49
CA ASN A 344 28.33 -9.93 17.72
C ASN A 344 28.49 -9.64 16.21
N TYR A 345 27.68 -8.76 15.61
CA TYR A 345 27.85 -8.43 14.18
C TYR A 345 29.13 -7.62 13.93
N TYR A 346 29.51 -6.73 14.85
CA TYR A 346 30.79 -6.04 14.80
C TYR A 346 31.95 -7.01 15.05
N LYS A 347 31.81 -7.92 16.03
CA LYS A 347 32.78 -8.98 16.29
C LYS A 347 33.03 -9.84 15.04
N LEU A 348 31.99 -10.28 14.34
CA LEU A 348 32.11 -11.08 13.11
C LEU A 348 32.85 -10.32 11.98
N HIS A 349 32.59 -9.02 11.81
CA HIS A 349 33.34 -8.18 10.85
C HIS A 349 34.81 -8.04 11.23
N PHE A 350 35.11 -7.74 12.49
CA PHE A 350 36.49 -7.56 12.96
C PHE A 350 37.26 -8.89 13.04
N SER A 351 36.64 -10.01 13.40
CA SER A 351 37.29 -11.33 13.34
C SER A 351 37.62 -11.72 11.90
N ALA A 352 36.74 -11.43 10.92
CA ALA A 352 37.05 -11.64 9.50
C ALA A 352 38.21 -10.76 8.99
N LEU A 353 38.36 -9.56 9.54
CA LEU A 353 39.48 -8.66 9.24
C LEU A 353 40.79 -9.16 9.85
N LEU A 354 40.81 -9.33 11.18
CA LEU A 354 42.03 -9.64 11.94
C LEU A 354 42.62 -11.01 11.61
N ARG A 355 41.80 -11.99 11.22
CA ARG A 355 42.28 -13.32 10.78
C ARG A 355 43.17 -13.24 9.54
N GLN A 356 43.03 -12.20 8.69
CA GLN A 356 43.92 -11.98 7.55
C GLN A 356 45.35 -11.61 7.96
N PHE A 357 45.55 -11.17 9.21
CA PHE A 357 46.87 -10.88 9.79
C PHE A 357 47.51 -12.08 10.51
N ILE A 358 46.78 -13.19 10.69
CA ILE A 358 47.38 -14.46 11.16
C ILE A 358 48.09 -15.11 9.98
N ARG A 359 49.37 -14.75 9.79
CA ARG A 359 50.24 -15.38 8.81
C ARG A 359 51.65 -15.60 9.39
N PRO A 360 52.41 -16.60 8.92
CA PRO A 360 53.79 -16.82 9.37
C PRO A 360 54.73 -15.63 9.07
N ASP A 361 54.45 -14.89 8.00
CA ASP A 361 55.20 -13.70 7.52
C ASP A 361 54.80 -12.38 8.19
N ILE A 362 54.01 -12.42 9.27
CA ILE A 362 53.59 -11.24 10.04
C ILE A 362 53.81 -11.50 11.54
N THR A 363 54.75 -10.76 12.13
CA THR A 363 55.10 -10.81 13.56
C THR A 363 54.00 -10.24 14.45
N PRO A 364 53.96 -10.56 15.77
CA PRO A 364 52.96 -10.00 16.68
C PRO A 364 52.92 -8.46 16.69
N ALA A 365 54.06 -7.78 16.69
CA ALA A 365 54.11 -6.31 16.64
C ALA A 365 53.50 -5.73 15.34
N GLU A 366 53.69 -6.41 14.20
CA GLU A 366 53.06 -6.02 12.94
C GLU A 366 51.55 -6.32 12.91
N ARG A 367 51.07 -7.31 13.68
CA ARG A 367 49.63 -7.59 13.85
C ARG A 367 48.97 -6.48 14.65
N ASP A 368 49.51 -6.13 15.81
CA ASP A 368 49.03 -5.00 16.63
C ASP A 368 49.02 -3.69 15.82
N LEU A 369 50.10 -3.42 15.05
CA LEU A 369 50.21 -2.25 14.18
C LEU A 369 49.18 -2.22 13.03
N ARG A 370 48.94 -3.34 12.32
CA ARG A 370 47.90 -3.42 11.28
C ARG A 370 46.47 -3.46 11.85
N ALA A 371 46.30 -3.86 13.10
CA ALA A 371 45.01 -3.94 13.77
C ALA A 371 44.50 -2.58 14.31
N ARG A 372 45.33 -1.53 14.32
CA ARG A 372 44.95 -0.18 14.79
C ARG A 372 43.69 0.32 14.06
N GLN A 373 42.62 0.60 14.80
CA GLN A 373 41.31 1.01 14.28
C GLN A 373 40.88 2.37 14.81
N VAL A 374 40.33 3.21 13.94
CA VAL A 374 39.59 4.41 14.29
C VAL A 374 38.09 4.11 14.15
N VAL A 375 37.36 4.21 15.26
CA VAL A 375 35.93 3.84 15.34
C VAL A 375 35.07 4.99 15.85
N ASP A 376 33.76 4.82 15.71
CA ASP A 376 32.76 5.65 16.35
C ASP A 376 32.51 5.20 17.81
N PHE A 377 32.03 6.10 18.65
CA PHE A 377 31.76 5.86 20.07
C PHE A 377 30.51 4.97 20.34
N SER A 378 30.31 3.92 19.54
CA SER A 378 29.28 2.90 19.77
C SER A 378 29.85 1.78 20.62
N LEU A 379 29.31 1.59 21.83
CA LEU A 379 29.75 0.55 22.75
C LEU A 379 29.75 -0.85 22.10
N ALA A 380 28.73 -1.17 21.30
CA ALA A 380 28.65 -2.42 20.56
C ALA A 380 29.77 -2.59 19.50
N GLN A 381 30.27 -1.49 18.92
CA GLN A 381 31.39 -1.53 17.99
C GLN A 381 32.73 -1.69 18.73
N THR A 382 32.94 -0.96 19.83
CA THR A 382 34.14 -1.04 20.68
C THR A 382 34.29 -2.43 21.30
N GLU A 383 33.27 -2.95 21.97
CA GLU A 383 33.30 -4.29 22.56
C GLU A 383 33.35 -5.39 21.49
N GLY A 384 32.74 -5.15 20.33
CA GLY A 384 32.84 -6.04 19.16
C GLY A 384 34.28 -6.16 18.65
N PHE A 385 35.02 -5.04 18.59
CA PHE A 385 36.44 -5.06 18.26
C PHE A 385 37.28 -5.76 19.33
N LYS A 386 37.12 -5.40 20.61
CA LYS A 386 37.86 -6.03 21.72
C LYS A 386 37.68 -7.56 21.71
N ALA A 387 36.43 -8.03 21.65
CA ALA A 387 36.12 -9.45 21.62
C ALA A 387 36.68 -10.18 20.38
N ALA A 388 36.77 -9.51 19.23
CA ALA A 388 37.41 -10.06 18.04
C ALA A 388 38.95 -10.10 18.18
N TYR A 389 39.55 -9.06 18.73
CA TYR A 389 41.00 -8.96 18.96
C TYR A 389 41.50 -10.03 19.92
N MET A 390 40.81 -10.20 21.05
CA MET A 390 41.13 -11.19 22.08
C MET A 390 40.97 -12.62 21.54
N GLU A 391 39.88 -12.92 20.83
CA GLU A 391 39.66 -14.21 20.16
C GLU A 391 40.74 -14.53 19.13
N VAL A 392 41.03 -13.59 18.22
CA VAL A 392 41.84 -13.87 17.02
C VAL A 392 43.34 -13.88 17.31
N PHE A 393 43.81 -13.07 18.26
CA PHE A 393 45.23 -13.04 18.64
C PHE A 393 45.55 -13.77 19.95
N GLY A 394 44.56 -14.44 20.57
CA GLY A 394 44.76 -15.17 21.83
C GLY A 394 45.16 -14.29 23.00
N CYS A 395 44.65 -13.04 23.03
CA CYS A 395 45.03 -12.05 24.02
C CYS A 395 44.03 -12.02 25.18
N THR A 396 44.50 -12.28 26.40
CA THR A 396 43.70 -12.25 27.64
C THR A 396 43.61 -10.86 28.26
N ASP A 397 44.40 -9.88 27.79
CA ASP A 397 44.44 -8.51 28.29
C ASP A 397 43.48 -7.59 27.49
N PRO A 398 42.36 -7.11 28.09
CA PRO A 398 41.46 -6.19 27.43
C PRO A 398 42.05 -4.78 27.26
N ASP A 399 43.04 -4.36 28.06
CA ASP A 399 43.67 -3.04 27.93
C ASP A 399 44.60 -2.98 26.71
N ARG A 400 45.32 -4.07 26.39
CA ARG A 400 46.03 -4.19 25.10
C ARG A 400 45.09 -4.11 23.91
N ALA A 401 43.91 -4.73 23.98
CA ALA A 401 42.90 -4.60 22.94
C ALA A 401 42.35 -3.16 22.84
N ALA A 402 42.14 -2.48 23.97
CA ALA A 402 41.66 -1.10 24.02
C ALA A 402 42.68 -0.08 23.45
N LYS A 403 43.98 -0.25 23.70
CA LYS A 403 45.06 0.62 23.16
C LYS A 403 45.05 0.72 21.64
N MET A 404 44.66 -0.36 20.94
CA MET A 404 44.59 -0.42 19.48
C MET A 404 43.45 0.40 18.86
N ILE A 405 42.55 0.96 19.67
CA ILE A 405 41.39 1.71 19.19
C ILE A 405 41.53 3.22 19.47
N LYS A 406 41.17 4.06 18.50
CA LYS A 406 41.08 5.54 18.62
C LYS A 406 39.64 5.99 18.36
N GLY A 407 39.13 6.89 19.19
CA GLY A 407 37.81 7.50 19.03
C GLY A 407 37.87 8.71 18.11
N CYS A 408 36.90 8.85 17.19
CA CYS A 408 36.94 9.93 16.21
C CYS A 408 36.77 11.35 16.82
N HIS A 409 37.79 12.21 16.67
CA HIS A 409 37.75 13.61 17.16
C HIS A 409 36.64 14.42 16.46
N GLN A 410 36.27 14.10 15.21
CA GLN A 410 35.17 14.79 14.53
C GLN A 410 33.80 14.49 15.14
N HIS A 411 33.59 13.32 15.74
CA HIS A 411 32.34 13.05 16.44
C HIS A 411 32.22 13.84 17.75
N PHE A 412 33.33 14.04 18.47
CA PHE A 412 33.39 15.01 19.57
C PHE A 412 33.14 16.45 19.08
N ARG A 413 33.86 16.93 18.06
CA ARG A 413 33.70 18.27 17.47
C ARG A 413 32.28 18.54 16.96
N ALA A 414 31.61 17.53 16.39
CA ALA A 414 30.23 17.60 15.95
C ALA A 414 29.24 17.69 17.12
N GLN A 415 29.52 17.02 18.25
CA GLN A 415 28.71 17.11 19.46
C GLN A 415 28.91 18.45 20.18
N VAL A 416 30.15 18.95 20.31
CA VAL A 416 30.44 20.34 20.76
C VAL A 416 29.61 21.33 19.93
N THR A 417 29.60 21.18 18.61
CA THR A 417 28.84 22.05 17.69
C THR A 417 27.31 21.98 17.89
N ARG A 418 26.76 20.86 18.40
CA ARG A 418 25.33 20.75 18.75
C ARG A 418 25.02 21.41 20.08
N VAL A 419 25.81 21.13 21.12
CA VAL A 419 25.65 21.74 22.46
C VAL A 419 25.81 23.26 22.38
N ARG A 420 26.82 23.76 21.65
CA ARG A 420 27.05 25.19 21.37
C ARG A 420 25.87 25.88 20.66
N ARG A 421 25.05 25.15 19.90
CA ARG A 421 23.84 25.67 19.23
C ARG A 421 22.59 25.59 20.11
N ASN A 422 22.68 25.01 21.31
CA ASN A 422 21.55 24.75 22.18
C ASN A 422 21.32 25.91 23.16
N ARG A 423 20.57 26.92 22.69
CA ARG A 423 20.34 28.22 23.38
C ARG A 423 19.67 28.17 24.76
N LEU A 424 19.23 26.99 25.21
CA LEU A 424 18.70 26.77 26.57
C LEU A 424 19.79 26.32 27.57
N ILE A 425 20.96 25.94 27.05
CA ILE A 425 22.10 25.42 27.80
C ILE A 425 23.24 26.46 27.84
N LEU A 426 23.59 27.02 26.68
CA LEU A 426 24.63 28.04 26.51
C LEU A 426 24.04 29.31 25.87
N SER A 427 24.33 30.46 26.47
CA SER A 427 23.99 31.77 25.91
C SER A 427 24.90 32.10 24.71
N ALA A 428 24.47 33.04 23.86
CA ALA A 428 25.14 33.28 22.57
C ALA A 428 26.53 33.94 22.72
N ASP A 429 26.75 34.64 23.81
CA ASP A 429 28.01 35.18 24.32
C ASP A 429 29.00 34.08 24.74
N GLN A 430 28.53 32.96 25.29
CA GLN A 430 29.35 31.84 25.74
C GLN A 430 29.83 30.90 24.60
N ASP A 431 29.27 31.02 23.39
CA ASP A 431 29.55 30.14 22.23
C ASP A 431 31.05 29.93 21.97
N ALA A 432 31.81 31.03 21.94
CA ALA A 432 33.20 31.02 21.52
C ALA A 432 34.13 30.45 22.60
N GLU A 433 33.88 30.79 23.86
CA GLU A 433 34.70 30.32 24.99
C GLU A 433 34.47 28.84 25.28
N PHE A 434 33.20 28.39 25.31
CA PHE A 434 32.86 26.97 25.44
C PHE A 434 33.55 26.14 24.35
N GLN A 435 33.45 26.58 23.08
CA GLN A 435 34.12 25.88 22.00
C GLN A 435 35.64 25.89 22.17
N LYS A 436 36.27 27.02 22.52
CA LYS A 436 37.73 27.10 22.73
C LYS A 436 38.19 26.12 23.81
N LYS A 437 37.56 26.13 24.98
CA LYS A 437 37.92 25.28 26.12
C LYS A 437 37.65 23.78 25.85
N CYS A 438 36.57 23.44 25.13
CA CYS A 438 36.36 22.05 24.70
C CYS A 438 37.37 21.56 23.65
N MET A 439 37.86 22.41 22.74
CA MET A 439 38.92 22.00 21.81
C MET A 439 40.26 21.79 22.54
N ALA A 440 40.56 22.61 23.55
CA ALA A 440 41.78 22.52 24.38
C ALA A 440 41.93 21.22 25.21
N LEU A 441 40.91 20.34 25.20
CA LEU A 441 41.00 18.97 25.74
C LEU A 441 41.65 17.98 24.76
N LEU A 442 41.60 18.26 23.45
CA LEU A 442 42.20 17.43 22.40
C LEU A 442 43.69 17.72 22.20
N ASP A 443 44.16 18.87 22.67
CA ASP A 443 45.55 19.30 22.55
C ASP A 443 46.42 18.57 23.60
N PRO A 444 47.72 18.30 23.32
CA PRO A 444 48.65 17.70 24.28
C PRO A 444 48.78 18.49 25.61
N ILE A 445 49.43 17.88 26.60
CA ILE A 445 49.88 18.61 27.79
C ILE A 445 51.15 19.38 27.41
N GLU A 446 51.09 20.70 27.46
CA GLU A 446 52.27 21.58 27.43
C GLU A 446 52.98 21.52 28.80
N GLU A 447 54.31 21.54 28.81
CA GLU A 447 55.10 21.43 30.04
C GLU A 447 54.87 22.65 30.95
N GLY A 448 54.35 22.41 32.16
CA GLY A 448 53.90 23.47 33.08
C GLY A 448 52.50 24.04 32.79
N GLY A 449 51.79 23.53 31.79
CA GLY A 449 50.39 23.87 31.50
C GLY A 449 49.38 23.18 32.42
N PRO A 450 48.10 23.64 32.44
CA PRO A 450 47.06 23.06 33.30
C PRO A 450 46.72 21.62 32.90
N THR A 451 46.52 20.77 33.91
CA THR A 451 46.26 19.34 33.70
C THR A 451 44.92 19.09 32.98
N HIS A 452 44.76 17.91 32.39
CA HIS A 452 43.51 17.52 31.75
C HIS A 452 42.32 17.58 32.73
N GLU A 453 42.56 17.28 34.00
CA GLU A 453 41.57 17.29 35.07
C GLU A 453 41.19 18.72 35.47
N GLU A 454 42.15 19.65 35.54
CA GLU A 454 41.89 21.09 35.70
C GLU A 454 41.11 21.67 34.51
N LYS A 455 41.46 21.31 33.27
CA LYS A 455 40.73 21.71 32.06
C LYS A 455 39.26 21.22 32.10
N ILE A 456 39.02 20.01 32.61
CA ILE A 456 37.67 19.44 32.81
C ILE A 456 36.92 20.14 33.94
N ASP A 457 37.56 20.41 35.08
CA ASP A 457 36.89 21.07 36.21
C ASP A 457 36.56 22.54 35.90
N GLU A 458 37.44 23.24 35.18
CA GLU A 458 37.15 24.58 34.69
C GLU A 458 35.92 24.59 33.76
N LEU A 459 35.80 23.60 32.86
CA LEU A 459 34.61 23.42 32.02
C LEU A 459 33.34 23.11 32.86
N ARG A 460 33.43 22.27 33.90
CA ARG A 460 32.30 22.02 34.83
C ARG A 460 31.87 23.29 35.56
N ARG A 461 32.82 24.09 36.02
CA ARG A 461 32.59 25.33 36.79
C ARG A 461 32.02 26.47 35.93
N LEU A 462 32.51 26.65 34.71
CA LEU A 462 32.06 27.71 33.80
C LEU A 462 30.74 27.34 33.09
N PHE A 463 30.51 26.06 32.79
CA PHE A 463 29.37 25.60 32.00
C PHE A 463 28.57 24.50 32.72
N PRO A 464 28.03 24.74 33.93
CA PRO A 464 27.43 23.71 34.77
C PRO A 464 26.22 23.00 34.12
N LYS A 465 25.49 23.67 33.22
CA LYS A 465 24.40 23.05 32.43
C LYS A 465 24.87 22.02 31.39
N THR A 466 26.18 21.90 31.16
CA THR A 466 26.77 20.87 30.29
C THR A 466 27.29 19.67 31.07
N LYS A 467 27.17 19.65 32.41
CA LYS A 467 27.74 18.61 33.29
C LYS A 467 27.43 17.19 32.80
N CYS A 468 26.17 16.83 32.55
CA CYS A 468 25.80 15.47 32.14
C CYS A 468 26.36 15.06 30.75
N TRP A 469 26.72 16.01 29.89
CA TRP A 469 27.43 15.73 28.62
C TRP A 469 28.93 15.58 28.84
N LEU A 470 29.52 16.46 29.62
CA LEU A 470 30.95 16.42 29.94
C LEU A 470 31.29 15.16 30.76
N ASP A 471 30.46 14.81 31.73
CA ASP A 471 30.61 13.62 32.57
C ASP A 471 30.64 12.34 31.72
N TRP A 472 29.76 12.23 30.70
CA TRP A 472 29.77 11.13 29.72
C TRP A 472 31.10 11.04 28.96
N TRP A 473 31.66 12.17 28.51
CA TRP A 473 32.99 12.19 27.86
C TRP A 473 34.15 11.91 28.82
N THR A 474 33.95 12.02 30.13
CA THR A 474 34.97 11.73 31.15
C THR A 474 34.90 10.32 31.73
N MET A 475 33.93 9.49 31.30
CA MET A 475 33.90 8.05 31.59
C MET A 475 35.19 7.38 31.08
N SER A 476 35.78 6.50 31.89
CA SER A 476 37.16 6.00 31.71
C SER A 476 37.44 5.54 30.27
N ASP A 477 36.62 4.63 29.76
CA ASP A 477 36.81 3.95 28.47
C ASP A 477 36.70 4.89 27.27
N ILE A 478 35.86 5.93 27.38
CA ILE A 478 35.68 6.96 26.34
C ILE A 478 36.81 7.99 26.40
N ARG A 479 37.23 8.37 27.61
CA ARG A 479 38.27 9.36 27.89
C ARG A 479 39.65 8.89 27.39
N ALA A 480 40.00 7.62 27.64
CA ALA A 480 41.24 7.01 27.16
C ALA A 480 41.29 6.85 25.63
N MET A 481 40.13 6.84 24.97
CA MET A 481 39.99 6.66 23.52
C MET A 481 40.17 7.96 22.72
N LEU A 482 39.93 9.12 23.34
CA LEU A 482 39.75 10.42 22.67
C LEU A 482 40.81 11.47 23.04
N PHE A 483 41.33 11.47 24.26
CA PHE A 483 42.19 12.56 24.74
C PHE A 483 43.66 12.10 24.82
N PRO A 484 44.60 12.71 24.08
CA PRO A 484 46.00 12.29 24.04
C PRO A 484 46.64 12.16 25.43
N SER A 485 46.33 13.09 26.33
CA SER A 485 46.79 13.14 27.72
C SER A 485 46.33 11.98 28.62
N ARG A 486 45.44 11.11 28.15
CA ARG A 486 44.87 9.98 28.92
C ARG A 486 44.90 8.65 28.15
N ARG A 487 45.57 8.60 27.00
CA ARG A 487 45.74 7.36 26.22
C ARG A 487 47.09 6.71 26.56
N PRO A 488 47.14 5.41 26.88
CA PRO A 488 48.42 4.71 27.02
C PRO A 488 49.10 4.63 25.64
N MET A 489 50.29 5.22 25.52
CA MET A 489 51.10 5.13 24.31
C MET A 489 51.78 3.75 24.22
N LEU A 490 52.27 3.41 23.03
CA LEU A 490 53.26 2.35 22.84
C LEU A 490 54.65 2.98 22.98
N ASP A 491 55.60 2.25 23.57
CA ASP A 491 56.89 2.79 24.02
C ASP A 491 57.78 3.36 22.87
N ASP A 492 57.52 2.97 21.61
CA ASP A 492 58.31 3.32 20.42
C ASP A 492 58.02 4.73 19.82
N HIS A 493 57.13 5.54 20.41
CA HIS A 493 56.72 6.84 19.85
C HIS A 493 56.77 8.00 20.88
N PRO A 494 57.94 8.59 21.16
CA PRO A 494 58.05 9.68 22.14
C PRO A 494 57.43 11.02 21.68
N ASP A 495 57.30 11.27 20.37
CA ASP A 495 56.92 12.58 19.81
C ASP A 495 55.40 12.88 19.84
N GLY A 496 54.61 12.12 20.62
CA GLY A 496 53.17 12.36 20.82
C GLY A 496 52.24 12.10 19.61
N SER A 497 52.79 11.83 18.42
CA SER A 497 52.02 11.49 17.22
C SER A 497 51.84 9.98 17.06
N ASP A 498 50.59 9.52 17.01
CA ASP A 498 50.25 8.08 16.92
C ASP A 498 50.15 7.56 15.47
N GLY A 499 50.30 8.44 14.48
CA GLY A 499 50.12 8.14 13.06
C GLY A 499 48.67 7.88 12.62
N LEU A 500 47.68 7.98 13.53
CA LEU A 500 46.28 7.63 13.25
C LEU A 500 45.41 8.86 12.93
N PRO A 501 44.57 8.83 11.90
CA PRO A 501 43.79 9.98 11.47
C PRO A 501 42.67 10.34 12.46
N ASP A 502 42.68 11.58 12.94
CA ASP A 502 41.69 12.18 13.84
C ASP A 502 40.24 12.24 13.30
N THR A 503 40.00 11.89 12.03
CA THR A 503 38.76 12.25 11.32
C THR A 503 38.14 11.11 10.50
N THR A 504 36.89 10.77 10.80
CA THR A 504 36.04 9.88 9.97
C THR A 504 35.46 10.58 8.72
N ASN A 505 35.97 11.76 8.35
CA ASN A 505 35.56 12.47 7.12
C ASN A 505 35.75 11.61 5.85
N ALA A 506 36.67 10.64 5.89
CA ALA A 506 36.83 9.59 4.89
C ALA A 506 35.56 8.72 4.74
N LEU A 507 35.01 8.22 5.85
CA LEU A 507 33.77 7.44 5.89
C LEU A 507 32.54 8.27 5.55
N GLU A 508 32.38 9.49 6.08
CA GLU A 508 31.26 10.36 5.67
C GLU A 508 31.30 10.64 4.15
N SER A 509 32.50 10.80 3.58
CA SER A 509 32.70 10.95 2.13
C SER A 509 32.41 9.65 1.36
N MET A 510 32.85 8.49 1.84
CA MET A 510 32.59 7.20 1.20
C MET A 510 31.11 6.82 1.26
N HIS A 511 30.46 6.99 2.41
CA HIS A 511 29.02 6.83 2.56
C HIS A 511 28.24 7.78 1.65
N ARG A 512 28.78 8.97 1.36
CA ARG A 512 28.23 9.85 0.33
C ARG A 512 28.44 9.31 -1.08
N VAL A 513 29.63 8.79 -1.42
CA VAL A 513 29.92 8.17 -2.73
C VAL A 513 28.99 6.99 -2.98
N TYR A 514 28.81 6.09 -2.02
CA TYR A 514 27.84 5.00 -2.08
C TYR A 514 26.39 5.48 -2.33
N TYR A 515 26.00 6.66 -1.82
CA TYR A 515 24.69 7.27 -2.06
C TYR A 515 24.61 8.12 -3.35
N MET A 516 25.72 8.27 -4.08
CA MET A 516 25.77 8.93 -5.39
C MET A 516 25.86 7.89 -6.52
N THR A 517 26.59 6.79 -6.33
CA THR A 517 26.60 5.64 -7.24
C THR A 517 25.32 4.81 -7.14
N SER A 518 24.77 4.66 -5.92
CA SER A 518 23.58 3.86 -5.67
C SER A 518 22.38 4.70 -5.20
N SER A 519 21.18 4.35 -5.68
CA SER A 519 19.91 4.92 -5.20
C SER A 519 19.60 4.59 -3.73
N GLY A 520 20.40 3.70 -3.11
CA GLY A 520 20.10 3.06 -1.84
C GLY A 520 18.95 2.05 -1.94
N LYS A 521 18.68 1.39 -0.81
CA LYS A 521 17.71 0.28 -0.68
C LYS A 521 17.87 -0.82 -1.72
N LYS A 522 19.08 -1.35 -1.87
CA LYS A 522 19.34 -2.51 -2.74
C LYS A 522 19.03 -3.82 -2.02
N CYS A 523 18.53 -4.81 -2.78
CA CYS A 523 18.60 -6.20 -2.34
C CYS A 523 20.06 -6.67 -2.35
N LEU A 524 20.38 -7.68 -1.54
CA LEU A 524 21.77 -8.08 -1.23
C LEU A 524 22.65 -8.24 -2.48
N MET A 525 22.26 -9.12 -3.41
CA MET A 525 23.03 -9.41 -4.63
C MET A 525 23.28 -8.15 -5.49
N VAL A 526 22.27 -7.31 -5.72
CA VAL A 526 22.44 -6.09 -6.53
C VAL A 526 23.34 -5.07 -5.82
N GLY A 527 23.23 -4.95 -4.49
CA GLY A 527 24.11 -4.08 -3.72
C GLY A 527 25.56 -4.57 -3.70
N MET A 528 25.79 -5.88 -3.59
CA MET A 528 27.13 -6.48 -3.68
C MET A 528 27.76 -6.24 -5.06
N VAL A 529 27.01 -6.41 -6.16
CA VAL A 529 27.50 -6.12 -7.52
C VAL A 529 27.77 -4.64 -7.75
N GLU A 530 26.93 -3.73 -7.21
CA GLU A 530 27.18 -2.28 -7.27
C GLU A 530 28.43 -1.86 -6.46
N LEU A 531 28.71 -2.51 -5.32
CA LEU A 531 29.93 -2.29 -4.54
C LEU A 531 31.16 -2.90 -5.20
N PHE A 532 31.06 -4.09 -5.78
CA PHE A 532 32.14 -4.73 -6.53
C PHE A 532 32.57 -3.87 -7.72
N GLY A 533 31.61 -3.43 -8.56
CA GLY A 533 31.92 -2.55 -9.70
C GLY A 533 32.48 -1.18 -9.29
N PHE A 534 32.13 -0.67 -8.10
CA PHE A 534 32.77 0.52 -7.55
C PHE A 534 34.23 0.26 -7.15
N VAL A 535 34.52 -0.87 -6.49
CA VAL A 535 35.90 -1.26 -6.14
C VAL A 535 36.75 -1.53 -7.39
N SER A 536 36.20 -2.18 -8.41
CA SER A 536 36.90 -2.40 -9.69
C SER A 536 37.33 -1.09 -10.35
N VAL A 537 36.53 -0.02 -10.26
CA VAL A 537 36.94 1.30 -10.77
C VAL A 537 38.09 1.89 -9.95
N LEU A 538 38.11 1.73 -8.61
CA LEU A 538 39.25 2.17 -7.79
C LEU A 538 40.53 1.37 -8.08
N GLU A 539 40.38 0.07 -8.39
CA GLU A 539 41.47 -0.81 -8.81
C GLU A 539 42.01 -0.43 -10.20
N GLU A 540 41.13 -0.11 -11.16
CA GLU A 540 41.49 0.44 -12.47
C GLU A 540 42.19 1.81 -12.36
N GLU A 541 41.67 2.74 -11.54
CA GLU A 541 42.32 4.03 -11.25
C GLU A 541 43.70 3.84 -10.60
N TYR A 542 43.82 2.94 -9.62
CA TYR A 542 45.10 2.62 -8.98
C TYR A 542 46.12 2.10 -9.99
N ASN A 543 45.72 1.13 -10.82
CA ASN A 543 46.58 0.56 -11.85
C ASN A 543 46.98 1.62 -12.90
N ALA A 544 46.08 2.54 -13.26
CA ALA A 544 46.39 3.65 -14.14
C ALA A 544 47.46 4.60 -13.54
N VAL A 545 47.34 4.96 -12.26
CA VAL A 545 48.36 5.76 -11.56
C VAL A 545 49.71 5.03 -11.50
N MET A 546 49.73 3.73 -11.19
CA MET A 546 50.96 2.94 -11.17
C MET A 546 51.62 2.80 -12.55
N CYS A 547 50.84 2.90 -13.64
CA CYS A 547 51.33 3.02 -15.01
C CYS A 547 51.71 4.45 -15.43
N GLY A 548 51.72 5.42 -14.51
CA GLY A 548 52.09 6.82 -14.78
C GLY A 548 51.01 7.67 -15.44
N VAL A 549 49.76 7.19 -15.52
CA VAL A 549 48.65 7.92 -16.13
C VAL A 549 48.03 8.89 -15.13
N LEU A 550 47.98 10.18 -15.50
CA LEU A 550 47.31 11.21 -14.69
C LEU A 550 45.78 11.04 -14.77
N VAL A 551 45.18 10.59 -13.66
CA VAL A 551 43.73 10.39 -13.53
C VAL A 551 42.97 11.69 -13.19
N GLU A 552 43.68 12.74 -12.75
CA GLU A 552 43.12 14.08 -12.51
C GLU A 552 43.91 15.18 -13.22
N TYR A 553 43.22 16.19 -13.75
CA TYR A 553 43.81 17.41 -14.31
C TYR A 553 43.90 18.51 -13.25
N GLY A 554 45.10 18.76 -12.72
CA GLY A 554 45.41 19.98 -11.96
C GLY A 554 46.26 19.75 -10.70
N SER A 555 47.42 20.38 -10.64
CA SER A 555 48.34 20.29 -9.51
C SER A 555 47.97 21.22 -8.35
N GLN A 556 47.19 20.73 -7.37
CA GLN A 556 47.35 21.03 -5.92
C GLN A 556 46.26 20.34 -5.07
N THR A 557 46.66 19.92 -3.85
CA THR A 557 45.83 19.19 -2.88
C THR A 557 44.58 19.96 -2.43
N LYS A 558 43.39 19.40 -2.66
CA LYS A 558 42.11 19.93 -2.15
C LYS A 558 41.22 18.83 -1.57
N MET A 559 41.40 18.54 -0.29
CA MET A 559 40.55 17.60 0.45
C MET A 559 39.07 18.06 0.52
N GLN A 560 38.18 17.07 0.45
CA GLN A 560 36.85 17.00 1.11
C GLN A 560 35.63 17.82 0.63
N VAL A 561 35.73 18.87 -0.22
CA VAL A 561 34.54 19.76 -0.42
C VAL A 561 33.78 19.65 -1.77
N ASN A 562 34.47 19.60 -2.93
CA ASN A 562 33.92 20.32 -4.09
C ASN A 562 33.11 19.53 -5.16
N ILE A 563 32.85 18.23 -4.99
CA ILE A 563 31.96 17.47 -5.93
C ILE A 563 30.49 17.92 -5.81
N SER A 564 30.07 18.42 -4.64
CA SER A 564 28.66 18.68 -4.37
C SER A 564 28.20 20.13 -4.53
N HIS A 565 29.15 21.07 -4.61
CA HIS A 565 28.83 22.48 -4.83
C HIS A 565 28.74 22.80 -6.33
N SER A 566 29.54 22.13 -7.15
CA SER A 566 29.56 22.26 -8.61
C SER A 566 28.27 21.81 -9.32
N MET A 567 27.53 20.84 -8.76
CA MET A 567 26.27 20.36 -9.35
C MET A 567 24.99 21.00 -8.78
N GLY A 568 25.09 21.89 -7.77
CA GLY A 568 23.97 22.75 -7.35
C GLY A 568 22.72 22.05 -6.76
N TRP A 569 22.83 20.87 -6.15
CA TRP A 569 21.68 20.10 -5.65
C TRP A 569 21.46 20.19 -4.13
N ALA A 570 20.20 20.23 -3.72
CA ALA A 570 19.78 20.48 -2.33
C ALA A 570 19.95 19.28 -1.38
N LYS A 571 20.24 19.56 -0.10
CA LYS A 571 20.45 18.54 0.95
C LYS A 571 19.14 17.84 1.35
N PRO A 572 19.07 16.49 1.35
CA PRO A 572 17.94 15.75 1.92
C PRO A 572 17.83 15.95 3.44
N LYS A 573 16.60 15.98 3.97
CA LYS A 573 16.33 16.10 5.42
C LYS A 573 16.56 14.76 6.13
N LYS A 574 17.30 14.78 7.26
CA LYS A 574 17.52 13.58 8.12
C LYS A 574 16.19 13.08 8.72
N ARG A 575 16.09 11.78 9.00
CA ARG A 575 15.00 11.17 9.79
C ARG A 575 15.31 11.26 11.29
N LYS A 576 14.29 11.04 12.13
CA LYS A 576 14.48 10.89 13.58
C LYS A 576 15.39 9.69 13.90
N PHE A 577 16.14 9.88 14.97
CA PHE A 577 17.12 8.95 15.53
C PHE A 577 16.50 8.18 16.71
N ILE A 578 17.08 7.02 17.03
CA ILE A 578 16.81 6.24 18.26
C ILE A 578 18.17 6.09 18.93
N ASN A 579 18.27 6.35 20.24
CA ASN A 579 19.57 6.38 20.90
C ASN A 579 20.21 4.98 20.94
N ASP A 580 21.47 4.91 20.52
CA ASP A 580 22.31 3.72 20.37
C ASP A 580 23.50 3.71 21.35
N GLY A 581 23.43 4.52 22.41
CA GLY A 581 24.47 4.70 23.43
C GLY A 581 25.25 6.01 23.31
N ARG A 582 24.87 6.92 22.41
CA ARG A 582 25.57 8.21 22.17
C ARG A 582 25.50 9.19 23.35
N PRO A 583 26.46 10.15 23.42
CA PRO A 583 26.46 11.20 24.44
C PRO A 583 25.16 12.01 24.38
N PRO A 584 24.63 12.46 25.53
CA PRO A 584 23.39 13.24 25.58
C PRO A 584 23.57 14.59 24.89
N ASP A 585 23.06 14.75 23.66
CA ASP A 585 23.17 15.98 22.86
C ASP A 585 21.86 16.76 22.73
N THR A 586 20.75 16.19 23.22
CA THR A 586 19.42 16.80 23.12
C THR A 586 19.12 17.69 24.33
N THR A 587 18.33 18.75 24.14
CA THR A 587 17.98 19.69 25.22
C THR A 587 17.21 19.05 26.38
N ALA A 588 16.53 17.92 26.16
CA ALA A 588 15.86 17.18 27.23
C ALA A 588 16.90 16.41 28.07
N THR A 589 17.78 15.64 27.43
CA THR A 589 18.84 14.84 28.08
C THR A 589 19.96 15.67 28.75
N LEU A 590 19.83 16.99 28.76
CA LEU A 590 20.85 17.93 29.24
C LEU A 590 20.34 18.91 30.32
N LEU A 591 19.01 18.98 30.52
CA LEU A 591 18.38 19.85 31.51
C LEU A 591 17.62 19.07 32.60
N ASP A 592 17.55 17.74 32.45
CA ASP A 592 17.04 16.81 33.45
C ASP A 592 18.23 16.07 34.08
N GLY A 593 18.39 16.19 35.40
CA GLY A 593 19.40 15.47 36.17
C GLY A 593 19.01 14.03 36.48
N PRO A 594 19.87 13.27 37.20
CA PRO A 594 19.63 11.86 37.50
C PRO A 594 18.65 11.68 38.66
N ASP A 595 17.35 11.76 38.38
CA ASP A 595 16.28 11.16 39.20
C ASP A 595 15.06 10.84 38.32
N PRO A 596 14.48 9.62 38.34
CA PRO A 596 13.61 9.13 37.27
C PRO A 596 12.12 9.51 37.41
N SER A 597 11.80 10.69 37.97
CA SER A 597 10.42 11.13 38.19
C SER A 597 10.05 12.47 37.51
N THR A 598 8.81 12.57 37.03
CA THR A 598 8.11 13.81 36.63
C THR A 598 8.74 14.76 35.57
N LYS A 599 8.81 14.33 34.30
CA LYS A 599 8.70 15.32 33.19
C LYS A 599 7.97 14.83 31.93
N LYS A 600 7.27 15.76 31.27
CA LYS A 600 6.28 15.49 30.21
C LYS A 600 6.96 15.08 28.89
N LYS A 601 6.83 13.81 28.52
CA LYS A 601 7.40 13.24 27.29
C LYS A 601 6.70 13.78 26.04
N ASN A 602 7.48 14.29 25.09
CA ASN A 602 7.09 14.23 23.68
C ASN A 602 6.96 12.75 23.30
N LEU A 603 5.76 12.30 22.94
CA LEU A 603 5.39 10.88 22.89
C LEU A 603 6.18 10.07 21.85
N GLY A 604 7.32 9.54 22.27
CA GLY A 604 7.72 8.19 21.91
C GLY A 604 6.67 7.19 22.41
N ARG A 605 6.67 5.98 21.84
CA ARG A 605 5.74 4.92 22.24
C ARG A 605 5.90 4.64 23.76
N PRO A 606 4.82 4.38 24.53
CA PRO A 606 4.93 4.11 25.96
C PRO A 606 5.91 2.97 26.28
N LYS A 607 6.55 3.01 27.46
CA LYS A 607 7.06 1.77 28.09
C LYS A 607 5.89 0.77 28.15
N ASN A 608 6.19 -0.51 27.99
CA ASN A 608 5.22 -1.62 27.96
C ASN A 608 4.27 -1.63 26.73
N SER A 609 4.47 -0.78 25.72
CA SER A 609 3.67 -0.84 24.47
C SER A 609 4.09 -2.00 23.56
N LEU A 610 3.37 -3.13 23.66
CA LEU A 610 3.50 -4.36 22.86
C LEU A 610 3.94 -4.10 21.41
N ASN A 611 4.96 -4.80 20.90
CA ASN A 611 5.43 -4.67 19.52
C ASN A 611 4.28 -4.76 18.50
N VAL A 612 4.42 -4.03 17.38
CA VAL A 612 3.41 -4.10 16.31
C VAL A 612 3.50 -5.48 15.67
N ASP A 613 2.50 -6.33 15.93
CA ASP A 613 2.40 -7.65 15.34
C ASP A 613 2.16 -7.52 13.82
N ARG A 614 2.91 -8.33 13.08
CA ARG A 614 3.01 -8.40 11.62
C ARG A 614 3.11 -9.85 11.14
N SER A 615 2.86 -10.82 12.01
CA SER A 615 2.70 -12.23 11.66
C SER A 615 1.70 -12.36 10.51
N GLU A 616 2.09 -13.02 9.42
CA GLU A 616 1.23 -13.18 8.23
C GLU A 616 0.08 -14.18 8.45
N TYR A 617 0.12 -14.93 9.56
CA TYR A 617 -0.89 -15.90 9.97
C TYR A 617 -1.87 -15.35 11.03
N SER A 618 -1.39 -14.55 11.99
CA SER A 618 -2.22 -13.97 13.07
C SER A 618 -2.58 -12.49 12.87
N THR A 619 -2.11 -11.83 11.80
CA THR A 619 -2.48 -10.43 11.49
C THR A 619 -2.86 -10.18 10.04
N TYR A 620 -3.65 -9.13 9.80
CA TYR A 620 -3.80 -8.54 8.47
C TYR A 620 -3.99 -7.02 8.55
N GLN A 621 -3.59 -6.28 7.51
CA GLN A 621 -3.77 -4.83 7.48
C GLN A 621 -5.26 -4.45 7.35
N SER A 622 -5.77 -3.77 8.38
CA SER A 622 -7.04 -3.03 8.38
C SER A 622 -6.76 -1.52 8.33
N TYR A 623 -7.79 -0.70 8.58
CA TYR A 623 -7.69 0.76 8.66
C TYR A 623 -6.76 1.20 9.80
N THR A 624 -6.09 2.34 9.63
CA THR A 624 -5.13 2.89 10.61
C THR A 624 -5.52 4.33 10.93
N ALA A 625 -5.50 4.71 12.20
CA ALA A 625 -5.74 6.10 12.62
C ALA A 625 -4.70 7.04 12.00
N SER A 626 -5.17 8.14 11.38
CA SER A 626 -4.29 9.14 10.79
C SER A 626 -3.66 10.05 11.85
N LYS A 627 -2.46 10.54 11.56
CA LYS A 627 -1.72 11.53 12.37
C LYS A 627 -1.91 12.97 11.87
N GLU A 628 -2.68 13.16 10.80
CA GLU A 628 -3.00 14.48 10.26
C GLU A 628 -4.26 15.04 10.94
N PRO A 629 -4.25 16.30 11.46
CA PRO A 629 -5.35 16.81 12.30
C PRO A 629 -6.74 16.83 11.66
N HIS A 630 -6.85 16.96 10.33
CA HIS A 630 -8.13 16.93 9.63
C HIS A 630 -8.64 15.49 9.32
N LEU A 631 -7.79 14.49 9.60
CA LEU A 631 -8.03 13.05 9.38
C LEU A 631 -8.10 12.25 10.71
N SER A 632 -7.91 12.88 11.87
CA SER A 632 -8.02 12.24 13.18
C SER A 632 -9.46 11.87 13.55
N ASN A 633 -9.62 11.06 14.60
CA ASN A 633 -10.91 10.69 15.21
C ASN A 633 -11.92 10.01 14.25
N ARG A 634 -11.42 9.29 13.25
CA ARG A 634 -12.20 8.52 12.26
C ARG A 634 -12.46 7.06 12.64
N CYS A 635 -12.26 6.69 13.90
CA CYS A 635 -12.42 5.30 14.38
C CYS A 635 -13.85 4.76 14.19
N TRP A 636 -14.88 5.62 14.28
CA TRP A 636 -16.27 5.30 13.90
C TRP A 636 -16.35 4.74 12.47
N MET A 637 -15.68 5.39 11.52
CA MET A 637 -15.62 4.94 10.12
C MET A 637 -14.73 3.70 9.96
N SER A 638 -13.59 3.63 10.66
CA SER A 638 -12.69 2.47 10.62
C SER A 638 -13.41 1.19 11.06
N ALA A 639 -14.07 1.22 12.22
CA ALA A 639 -14.83 0.09 12.77
C ALA A 639 -16.03 -0.28 11.88
N ALA A 640 -16.86 0.69 11.47
CA ALA A 640 -17.98 0.47 10.55
C ALA A 640 -17.55 -0.19 9.23
N LEU A 641 -16.47 0.31 8.61
CA LEU A 641 -15.97 -0.21 7.34
C LEU A 641 -15.25 -1.56 7.45
N GLU A 642 -14.91 -2.01 8.66
CA GLU A 642 -14.39 -3.36 8.89
C GLU A 642 -15.53 -4.34 9.20
N SER A 643 -16.47 -3.97 10.08
CA SER A 643 -17.71 -4.71 10.34
C SER A 643 -18.45 -5.04 9.04
N LEU A 644 -18.68 -4.05 8.18
CA LEU A 644 -19.39 -4.27 6.91
C LEU A 644 -18.55 -5.04 5.87
N PHE A 645 -17.22 -5.05 5.98
CA PHE A 645 -16.37 -5.83 5.07
C PHE A 645 -16.41 -7.34 5.35
N ALA A 646 -16.66 -7.73 6.61
CA ALA A 646 -16.88 -9.15 6.96
C ALA A 646 -18.14 -9.74 6.31
N LEU A 647 -19.15 -8.90 6.07
CA LEU A 647 -20.42 -9.27 5.42
C LEU A 647 -20.37 -9.29 3.88
N TYR A 648 -19.35 -8.65 3.30
CA TYR A 648 -19.31 -8.32 1.87
C TYR A 648 -19.13 -9.57 1.01
N ASN A 649 -20.06 -9.77 0.08
CA ASN A 649 -20.13 -10.94 -0.79
C ASN A 649 -20.75 -10.57 -2.16
N PRO A 650 -20.76 -11.46 -3.18
CA PRO A 650 -21.26 -11.14 -4.52
C PRO A 650 -22.72 -10.65 -4.61
N LEU A 651 -23.57 -10.95 -3.62
CA LEU A 651 -24.98 -10.49 -3.58
C LEU A 651 -25.06 -8.96 -3.43
N TRP A 652 -24.09 -8.32 -2.76
CA TRP A 652 -23.97 -6.86 -2.65
C TRP A 652 -23.79 -6.13 -3.99
N LEU A 653 -23.52 -6.88 -5.06
CA LEU A 653 -23.40 -6.37 -6.43
C LEU A 653 -24.57 -6.78 -7.32
N GLN A 654 -25.44 -7.69 -6.86
CA GLN A 654 -26.60 -8.17 -7.60
C GLN A 654 -27.54 -7.01 -7.92
N ASN A 655 -28.20 -7.05 -9.08
CA ASN A 655 -29.09 -5.99 -9.56
C ASN A 655 -28.49 -4.55 -9.62
N SER A 656 -27.16 -4.39 -9.54
CA SER A 656 -26.51 -3.08 -9.64
C SER A 656 -26.54 -2.51 -11.08
N THR A 657 -27.31 -1.44 -11.29
CA THR A 657 -27.64 -0.90 -12.63
C THR A 657 -27.08 0.50 -12.93
N GLY A 658 -26.36 1.12 -11.98
CA GLY A 658 -25.99 2.55 -12.05
C GLY A 658 -24.48 2.87 -11.97
N LYS A 659 -24.16 4.15 -12.17
CA LYS A 659 -22.83 4.74 -11.91
C LYS A 659 -22.92 5.77 -10.77
N GLY A 660 -22.24 5.52 -9.66
CA GLY A 660 -21.55 6.55 -8.87
C GLY A 660 -22.35 7.77 -8.41
N ALA A 661 -23.34 7.59 -7.54
CA ALA A 661 -24.06 8.69 -6.88
C ALA A 661 -24.39 8.47 -5.39
N THR A 662 -24.50 7.22 -4.92
CA THR A 662 -24.88 6.87 -3.53
C THR A 662 -23.65 6.52 -2.67
N LEU A 663 -23.81 6.58 -1.35
CA LEU A 663 -22.76 6.17 -0.40
C LEU A 663 -22.52 4.66 -0.50
N PHE A 664 -23.59 3.85 -0.56
CA PHE A 664 -23.52 2.40 -0.76
C PHE A 664 -22.75 1.99 -2.03
N TYR A 665 -22.90 2.74 -3.14
CA TYR A 665 -22.11 2.48 -4.35
C TYR A 665 -20.61 2.70 -4.12
N HIS A 666 -20.22 3.70 -3.33
CA HIS A 666 -18.83 3.95 -3.03
C HIS A 666 -18.25 3.02 -1.95
N LEU A 667 -19.08 2.52 -1.04
CA LEU A 667 -18.77 1.41 -0.14
C LEU A 667 -18.45 0.12 -0.91
N THR A 668 -19.37 -0.33 -1.77
CA THR A 668 -19.22 -1.54 -2.59
C THR A 668 -18.06 -1.44 -3.59
N MET A 669 -17.83 -0.27 -4.19
CA MET A 669 -16.63 -0.02 -5.02
C MET A 669 -15.32 -0.07 -4.21
N HIS A 670 -15.31 0.40 -2.96
CA HIS A 670 -14.16 0.29 -2.06
C HIS A 670 -13.90 -1.18 -1.69
N PHE A 671 -14.93 -1.90 -1.24
CA PHE A 671 -14.82 -3.32 -0.91
C PHE A 671 -14.38 -4.14 -2.12
N GLY A 672 -14.91 -3.88 -3.31
CA GLY A 672 -14.40 -4.42 -4.57
C GLY A 672 -12.91 -4.12 -4.82
N ALA A 673 -12.43 -2.92 -4.49
CA ALA A 673 -11.00 -2.58 -4.60
C ALA A 673 -10.13 -3.27 -3.54
N ARG A 674 -10.59 -3.38 -2.29
CA ARG A 674 -9.91 -4.13 -1.22
C ARG A 674 -9.82 -5.62 -1.55
N THR A 675 -10.92 -6.21 -2.04
CA THR A 675 -10.96 -7.60 -2.50
C THR A 675 -10.09 -7.82 -3.75
N THR A 676 -10.02 -6.84 -4.66
CA THR A 676 -9.07 -6.88 -5.80
C THR A 676 -7.61 -6.87 -5.31
N PHE A 677 -7.28 -6.08 -4.28
CA PHE A 677 -5.95 -6.12 -3.65
C PHE A 677 -5.70 -7.47 -2.97
N ASN A 678 -6.66 -8.01 -2.21
CA ASN A 678 -6.48 -9.28 -1.50
C ASN A 678 -6.18 -10.44 -2.47
N LEU A 679 -6.87 -10.49 -3.62
CA LEU A 679 -6.66 -11.47 -4.69
C LEU A 679 -5.32 -11.27 -5.43
N THR A 680 -4.99 -10.04 -5.83
CA THR A 680 -3.86 -9.79 -6.73
C THR A 680 -2.54 -9.47 -6.01
N LYS A 681 -2.59 -9.04 -4.75
CA LYS A 681 -1.52 -8.38 -3.98
C LYS A 681 -0.89 -7.14 -4.64
N ILE A 682 -1.43 -6.65 -5.77
CA ILE A 682 -0.85 -5.54 -6.54
C ILE A 682 -1.20 -4.18 -5.90
N GLY A 683 -0.17 -3.41 -5.56
CA GLY A 683 -0.30 -2.02 -5.11
C GLY A 683 0.09 -1.81 -3.65
N ARG A 684 -0.68 -1.01 -2.91
CA ARG A 684 -0.48 -0.77 -1.47
C ARG A 684 -1.84 -0.73 -0.77
N ILE A 685 -2.13 -1.71 0.07
CA ILE A 685 -3.40 -1.82 0.82
C ILE A 685 -3.73 -0.54 1.59
N ARG A 686 -2.79 0.07 2.35
CA ARG A 686 -3.04 1.33 3.07
C ARG A 686 -3.55 2.44 2.14
N THR A 687 -3.03 2.55 0.92
CA THR A 687 -3.51 3.53 -0.07
C THR A 687 -4.94 3.24 -0.55
N VAL A 688 -5.33 1.97 -0.68
CA VAL A 688 -6.73 1.59 -0.99
C VAL A 688 -7.65 2.00 0.16
N LEU A 689 -7.29 1.65 1.40
CA LEU A 689 -8.08 1.94 2.61
C LEU A 689 -8.22 3.46 2.84
N THR A 690 -7.12 4.21 2.85
CA THR A 690 -7.13 5.66 3.09
C THR A 690 -7.87 6.42 1.99
N ASN A 691 -7.71 6.06 0.70
CA ASN A 691 -8.42 6.73 -0.39
C ASN A 691 -9.95 6.57 -0.25
N ALA A 692 -10.42 5.42 0.20
CA ALA A 692 -11.84 5.18 0.42
C ALA A 692 -12.37 5.89 1.68
N GLN A 693 -11.63 5.85 2.79
CA GLN A 693 -11.96 6.62 3.99
C GLN A 693 -12.07 8.12 3.69
N THR A 694 -11.12 8.70 2.95
CA THR A 694 -11.20 10.09 2.52
C THR A 694 -12.41 10.33 1.63
N LYS A 695 -12.69 9.46 0.65
CA LYS A 695 -13.83 9.65 -0.25
C LYS A 695 -15.19 9.56 0.45
N LEU A 696 -15.41 8.55 1.29
CA LEU A 696 -16.66 8.37 2.02
C LEU A 696 -16.86 9.49 3.05
N PHE A 697 -15.81 9.87 3.78
CA PHE A 697 -15.86 11.02 4.67
C PHE A 697 -16.26 12.31 3.93
N ASN A 698 -15.64 12.61 2.79
CA ASN A 698 -15.95 13.82 2.03
C ASN A 698 -17.43 13.83 1.59
N MET A 699 -17.96 12.71 1.10
CA MET A 699 -19.38 12.61 0.72
C MET A 699 -20.35 12.77 1.91
N CYS A 700 -19.98 12.29 3.11
CA CYS A 700 -20.76 12.50 4.32
C CYS A 700 -20.67 13.96 4.80
N ASN A 701 -19.48 14.56 4.77
CA ASN A 701 -19.26 15.97 5.08
C ASN A 701 -20.06 16.88 4.14
N GLU A 702 -19.93 16.72 2.82
CA GLU A 702 -20.64 17.50 1.79
C GLU A 702 -22.16 17.58 2.03
N LYS A 703 -22.79 16.50 2.51
CA LYS A 703 -24.24 16.40 2.73
C LYS A 703 -24.70 16.67 4.17
N HIS A 704 -23.83 16.43 5.15
CA HIS A 704 -24.16 16.42 6.58
C HIS A 704 -23.04 17.11 7.40
N GLN A 705 -22.65 18.31 6.97
CA GLN A 705 -21.47 19.05 7.46
C GLN A 705 -21.39 19.16 8.98
N ALA A 706 -22.52 19.41 9.64
CA ALA A 706 -22.60 19.54 11.10
C ALA A 706 -22.23 18.23 11.83
N ASN A 707 -22.57 17.07 11.27
CA ASN A 707 -22.37 15.75 11.87
C ASN A 707 -20.99 15.13 11.56
N PHE A 708 -20.33 15.55 10.48
CA PHE A 708 -19.06 14.97 10.01
C PHE A 708 -17.97 16.03 9.81
N GLN A 709 -17.61 16.74 10.89
CA GLN A 709 -16.60 17.80 10.85
C GLN A 709 -15.16 17.21 10.75
N PRO A 710 -14.25 17.81 9.97
CA PRO A 710 -12.89 17.28 9.81
C PRO A 710 -12.11 17.26 11.13
N GLY A 711 -11.54 16.10 11.49
CA GLY A 711 -10.78 15.91 12.73
C GLY A 711 -11.63 15.67 13.99
N ALA A 712 -12.94 15.88 13.92
CA ALA A 712 -13.89 15.60 15.00
C ALA A 712 -14.33 14.13 15.02
N PHE A 713 -14.94 13.70 16.12
CA PHE A 713 -15.73 12.48 16.16
C PHE A 713 -17.08 12.69 15.47
N ALA A 714 -17.62 11.61 14.92
CA ALA A 714 -19.01 11.49 14.48
C ALA A 714 -19.57 10.16 15.03
N SER A 715 -20.89 9.98 15.03
CA SER A 715 -21.50 8.74 15.50
C SER A 715 -21.38 7.63 14.45
N CYS A 716 -21.13 6.40 14.92
CA CYS A 716 -20.95 5.23 14.07
C CYS A 716 -22.28 4.75 13.47
N ASP A 717 -23.32 4.73 14.31
CA ASP A 717 -24.72 4.47 14.01
C ASP A 717 -25.26 5.33 12.85
N PHE A 718 -25.17 6.65 12.92
CA PHE A 718 -25.64 7.53 11.85
C PHE A 718 -24.87 7.31 10.54
N PHE A 719 -23.57 6.99 10.61
CA PHE A 719 -22.80 6.61 9.42
C PHE A 719 -23.27 5.27 8.82
N LEU A 720 -23.57 4.27 9.65
CA LEU A 720 -24.15 2.99 9.21
C LEU A 720 -25.55 3.17 8.62
N GLU A 721 -26.42 3.97 9.24
CA GLU A 721 -27.73 4.35 8.67
C GLU A 721 -27.57 5.05 7.30
N LEU A 722 -26.65 6.02 7.17
CA LEU A 722 -26.38 6.72 5.91
C LEU A 722 -25.81 5.78 4.82
N LEU A 723 -25.15 4.68 5.18
CA LEU A 723 -24.66 3.67 4.24
C LEU A 723 -25.73 2.66 3.83
N LEU A 724 -26.62 2.26 4.74
CA LEU A 724 -27.51 1.10 4.59
C LEU A 724 -28.99 1.44 4.36
N ASP A 725 -29.46 2.66 4.67
CA ASP A 725 -30.85 3.07 4.44
C ASP A 725 -31.19 3.05 2.93
N PRO A 726 -32.14 2.19 2.47
CA PRO A 726 -32.54 2.10 1.06
C PRO A 726 -33.19 3.37 0.52
N LYS A 727 -33.79 4.22 1.37
CA LYS A 727 -34.41 5.50 0.99
C LYS A 727 -33.34 6.53 0.62
N ARG A 728 -32.19 6.50 1.32
CA ARG A 728 -31.01 7.36 1.04
C ARG A 728 -30.10 6.78 -0.04
N ASN A 729 -30.11 5.46 -0.20
CA ASN A 729 -29.33 4.72 -1.18
C ASN A 729 -30.27 3.91 -2.11
N PRO A 730 -31.05 4.57 -2.99
CA PRO A 730 -32.03 3.89 -3.87
C PRO A 730 -31.34 3.07 -4.97
N THR A 731 -30.81 1.90 -4.60
CA THR A 731 -30.16 0.93 -5.48
C THR A 731 -30.75 -0.46 -5.25
N ARG A 732 -31.07 -1.17 -6.35
CA ARG A 732 -31.61 -2.53 -6.29
C ARG A 732 -30.63 -3.57 -5.72
N ALA A 733 -29.37 -3.18 -5.52
CA ALA A 733 -28.33 -3.99 -4.89
C ALA A 733 -28.31 -3.91 -3.35
N LEU A 734 -29.17 -3.10 -2.74
CA LEU A 734 -29.30 -2.94 -1.28
C LEU A 734 -30.65 -3.49 -0.77
N ALA A 735 -31.67 -3.53 -1.63
CA ALA A 735 -32.93 -4.23 -1.34
C ALA A 735 -32.67 -5.70 -0.99
N GLY A 736 -33.29 -6.20 0.08
CA GLY A 736 -33.10 -7.57 0.57
C GLY A 736 -31.80 -7.83 1.34
N LEU A 737 -30.87 -6.87 1.45
CA LEU A 737 -29.65 -7.09 2.24
C LEU A 737 -29.84 -6.89 3.75
N PHE A 738 -30.59 -5.86 4.16
CA PHE A 738 -30.73 -5.45 5.57
C PHE A 738 -32.17 -4.99 5.94
N GLU A 739 -33.12 -5.12 5.01
CA GLU A 739 -34.46 -4.54 5.19
C GLU A 739 -35.39 -5.50 5.95
N VAL A 740 -35.91 -5.06 7.10
CA VAL A 740 -36.96 -5.73 7.88
C VAL A 740 -38.16 -4.81 8.06
N VAL A 741 -39.28 -5.35 8.54
CA VAL A 741 -40.54 -4.62 8.66
C VAL A 741 -41.01 -4.63 10.11
N GLU A 742 -41.51 -3.51 10.61
CA GLU A 742 -42.17 -3.40 11.90
C GLU A 742 -43.65 -3.03 11.70
N HIS A 743 -44.53 -3.92 12.14
CA HIS A 743 -45.97 -3.70 12.21
C HIS A 743 -46.29 -3.08 13.57
N ARG A 744 -47.16 -2.05 13.61
CA ARG A 744 -47.45 -1.26 14.81
C ARG A 744 -48.95 -1.03 14.92
N GLN A 745 -49.54 -1.47 16.02
CA GLN A 745 -50.95 -1.25 16.37
C GLN A 745 -51.05 -0.34 17.60
N PHE A 746 -52.07 0.50 17.65
CA PHE A 746 -52.23 1.53 18.67
C PHE A 746 -53.57 1.38 19.39
N MET A 747 -53.52 1.13 20.70
CA MET A 747 -54.68 0.87 21.54
C MET A 747 -54.80 1.90 22.66
N CYS A 748 -56.02 2.18 23.10
CA CYS A 748 -56.31 2.84 24.37
C CYS A 748 -57.42 2.04 25.08
N GLY A 749 -58.18 2.62 26.01
CA GLY A 749 -59.33 1.97 26.65
C GLY A 749 -60.53 1.68 25.74
N SER A 750 -60.50 2.09 24.47
CA SER A 750 -61.49 1.68 23.47
C SER A 750 -61.24 0.24 22.98
N ALA A 751 -62.33 -0.49 22.73
CA ALA A 751 -62.25 -1.85 22.18
C ALA A 751 -61.67 -1.91 20.75
N GLU A 752 -61.72 -0.80 20.00
CA GLU A 752 -61.12 -0.66 18.67
C GLU A 752 -59.78 0.12 18.73
N PRO A 753 -58.85 -0.11 17.77
CA PRO A 753 -57.59 0.63 17.69
C PRO A 753 -57.80 2.14 17.47
N CYS A 754 -57.17 2.96 18.32
CA CYS A 754 -57.30 4.41 18.30
C CYS A 754 -56.56 5.10 17.13
N LEU A 755 -55.66 4.39 16.44
CA LEU A 755 -55.03 4.81 15.18
C LEU A 755 -54.98 3.64 14.21
N ILE A 756 -55.02 3.96 12.90
CA ILE A 756 -54.83 2.98 11.82
C ILE A 756 -53.48 2.27 12.00
N PRO A 757 -53.42 0.91 11.94
CA PRO A 757 -52.18 0.17 12.04
C PRO A 757 -51.15 0.63 11.01
N GLN A 758 -49.90 0.77 11.45
CA GLN A 758 -48.78 1.25 10.63
C GLN A 758 -47.80 0.12 10.33
N ILE A 759 -47.24 0.14 9.13
CA ILE A 759 -46.18 -0.77 8.70
C ILE A 759 -44.98 0.10 8.31
N ARG A 760 -43.82 -0.09 8.94
CA ARG A 760 -42.59 0.66 8.61
C ARG A 760 -41.42 -0.26 8.28
N SER A 761 -40.75 0.05 7.16
CA SER A 761 -39.45 -0.54 6.80
C SER A 761 -38.34 0.04 7.71
N LEU A 762 -37.55 -0.87 8.28
CA LEU A 762 -36.39 -0.62 9.14
C LEU A 762 -35.09 -1.10 8.46
N THR A 763 -33.96 -0.69 9.02
CA THR A 763 -32.62 -1.16 8.60
C THR A 763 -31.76 -1.46 9.81
N PRO A 764 -31.59 -0.56 10.80
CA PRO A 764 -31.24 -0.95 12.16
C PRO A 764 -32.49 -1.46 12.90
N ILE A 765 -32.38 -2.64 13.51
CA ILE A 765 -33.25 -3.05 14.62
C ILE A 765 -32.66 -2.40 15.87
N LYS A 766 -33.33 -1.38 16.41
CA LYS A 766 -32.86 -0.66 17.60
C LYS A 766 -33.32 -1.37 18.87
N ILE A 767 -32.37 -1.64 19.76
CA ILE A 767 -32.57 -2.29 21.06
C ILE A 767 -32.38 -1.22 22.14
N GLU A 768 -33.48 -0.83 22.78
CA GLU A 768 -33.54 0.21 23.80
C GLU A 768 -33.83 -0.43 25.16
N MET A 769 -33.25 0.07 26.25
CA MET A 769 -33.43 -0.54 27.59
C MET A 769 -34.91 -0.65 27.99
N LYS A 770 -35.73 0.34 27.61
CA LYS A 770 -37.18 0.34 27.82
C LYS A 770 -37.90 -0.83 27.13
N ASN A 771 -37.39 -1.38 26.02
CA ASN A 771 -38.06 -2.48 25.33
C ASN A 771 -38.11 -3.75 26.20
N PHE A 772 -37.15 -3.95 27.10
CA PHE A 772 -37.17 -5.03 28.08
C PHE A 772 -38.10 -4.69 29.25
N LEU A 773 -37.91 -3.50 29.86
CA LEU A 773 -38.64 -3.05 31.04
C LEU A 773 -40.15 -2.90 30.81
N GLU A 774 -40.58 -2.37 29.66
CA GLU A 774 -42.00 -2.24 29.28
C GLU A 774 -42.68 -3.59 28.98
N ASN A 775 -41.92 -4.69 28.92
CA ASN A 775 -42.38 -6.04 28.60
C ASN A 775 -42.07 -7.08 29.69
N GLY A 776 -41.56 -6.66 30.86
CA GLY A 776 -41.27 -7.55 31.98
C GLY A 776 -40.09 -8.51 31.75
N LEU A 777 -39.16 -8.14 30.86
CA LEU A 777 -37.95 -8.91 30.58
C LEU A 777 -36.74 -8.31 31.32
N GLU A 778 -35.79 -9.17 31.69
CA GLU A 778 -34.48 -8.73 32.18
C GLU A 778 -33.72 -7.99 31.07
N PRO A 779 -33.02 -6.86 31.35
CA PRO A 779 -32.30 -6.08 30.33
C PRO A 779 -31.17 -6.81 29.59
N SER A 780 -30.84 -8.05 29.96
CA SER A 780 -29.88 -8.92 29.27
C SER A 780 -30.53 -9.96 28.34
N ASP A 781 -31.85 -10.21 28.44
CA ASP A 781 -32.53 -11.29 27.69
C ASP A 781 -32.89 -10.86 26.26
N VAL A 782 -31.86 -10.70 25.43
CA VAL A 782 -31.99 -10.35 24.01
C VAL A 782 -32.79 -11.40 23.25
N LEU A 783 -32.63 -12.69 23.59
CA LEU A 783 -33.31 -13.78 22.89
C LEU A 783 -34.81 -13.81 23.22
N GLY A 784 -35.19 -13.62 24.48
CA GLY A 784 -36.59 -13.46 24.90
C GLY A 784 -37.23 -12.22 24.29
N LEU A 785 -36.52 -11.08 24.24
CA LEU A 785 -37.02 -9.87 23.60
C LEU A 785 -37.28 -10.09 22.09
N ILE A 786 -36.32 -10.68 21.37
CA ILE A 786 -36.48 -10.98 19.93
C ILE A 786 -37.61 -11.99 19.71
N LYS A 787 -37.69 -13.05 20.54
CA LYS A 787 -38.76 -14.06 20.47
C LYS A 787 -40.14 -13.44 20.71
N LEU A 788 -40.27 -12.55 21.69
CA LEU A 788 -41.52 -11.84 21.98
C LEU A 788 -41.89 -10.89 20.83
N TRP A 789 -40.95 -10.08 20.34
CA TRP A 789 -41.15 -9.13 19.25
C TRP A 789 -41.51 -9.82 17.91
N THR A 790 -41.09 -11.07 17.71
CA THR A 790 -41.41 -11.88 16.52
C THR A 790 -42.64 -12.79 16.69
N SER A 791 -43.33 -12.76 17.84
CA SER A 791 -44.49 -13.62 18.12
C SER A 791 -45.71 -12.83 18.63
N ALA A 792 -45.87 -12.68 19.95
CA ALA A 792 -46.99 -11.93 20.53
C ALA A 792 -46.87 -10.41 20.32
N GLY A 793 -45.67 -9.92 20.01
CA GLY A 793 -45.34 -8.50 19.88
C GLY A 793 -44.90 -7.88 21.20
N ILE A 794 -44.16 -6.77 21.13
CA ILE A 794 -43.73 -6.01 22.30
C ILE A 794 -44.58 -4.74 22.49
N SER A 795 -44.95 -4.48 23.73
CA SER A 795 -45.50 -3.21 24.20
C SER A 795 -44.44 -2.11 24.12
N LYS A 796 -44.85 -0.91 23.73
CA LYS A 796 -44.06 0.32 23.70
C LYS A 796 -44.93 1.51 24.13
N THR A 797 -44.35 2.49 24.82
CA THR A 797 -45.04 3.77 25.10
C THR A 797 -44.65 4.83 24.07
N PRO A 798 -45.51 5.15 23.07
CA PRO A 798 -45.20 6.13 22.02
C PRO A 798 -45.31 7.60 22.47
N GLY A 799 -45.70 7.87 23.72
CA GLY A 799 -45.91 9.24 24.24
C GLY A 799 -47.14 9.96 23.65
N LEU A 800 -48.02 9.24 22.96
CA LEU A 800 -49.22 9.79 22.34
C LEU A 800 -50.39 9.79 23.34
N VAL A 801 -51.08 10.92 23.46
CA VAL A 801 -52.30 11.06 24.26
C VAL A 801 -53.52 10.73 23.39
N CYS A 802 -54.41 9.89 23.90
CA CYS A 802 -55.65 9.48 23.27
C CYS A 802 -56.62 10.67 23.12
N ARG A 803 -57.37 10.71 22.01
CA ARG A 803 -58.46 11.68 21.78
C ARG A 803 -59.83 11.05 21.51
N CYS A 804 -59.99 9.73 21.63
CA CYS A 804 -61.26 9.04 21.33
C CYS A 804 -62.44 9.63 22.13
N HIS A 805 -62.28 9.76 23.45
CA HIS A 805 -63.30 10.37 24.33
C HIS A 805 -63.55 11.88 24.12
N ALA A 806 -62.70 12.57 23.35
CA ALA A 806 -62.93 13.95 22.94
C ALA A 806 -63.85 14.05 21.71
N ILE A 807 -63.96 12.98 20.91
CA ILE A 807 -64.80 12.93 19.71
C ILE A 807 -66.28 12.72 20.09
N GLU A 808 -66.55 11.87 21.08
CA GLU A 808 -67.91 11.53 21.56
C GLU A 808 -68.71 12.77 22.03
N LYS A 809 -68.02 13.79 22.59
CA LYS A 809 -68.63 15.03 23.09
C LYS A 809 -68.92 16.08 22.00
N SER A 810 -68.63 15.82 20.73
CA SER A 810 -68.77 16.80 19.63
C SER A 810 -70.08 16.70 18.82
N THR A 811 -71.17 16.27 19.47
CA THR A 811 -72.48 15.99 18.84
C THR A 811 -73.43 17.19 18.79
N GLN A 812 -72.95 18.37 18.37
CA GLN A 812 -73.84 19.49 17.97
C GLN A 812 -73.43 20.15 16.64
N ASN A 813 -74.29 19.94 15.63
CA ASN A 813 -74.58 20.76 14.44
C ASN A 813 -73.47 21.64 13.84
N LYS A 814 -72.86 21.18 12.73
CA LYS A 814 -72.22 22.05 11.73
C LYS A 814 -73.12 22.24 10.48
N PRO A 815 -73.23 23.45 9.90
CA PRO A 815 -74.03 23.69 8.69
C PRO A 815 -73.47 23.03 7.41
N LYS A 816 -74.33 22.87 6.40
CA LYS A 816 -74.00 22.27 5.09
C LYS A 816 -73.01 23.12 4.27
N PRO A 817 -71.87 22.59 3.80
CA PRO A 817 -71.11 23.18 2.72
C PRO A 817 -71.70 22.81 1.33
N ARG A 818 -71.52 23.67 0.34
CA ARG A 818 -71.81 23.39 -1.09
C ARG A 818 -70.50 23.29 -1.87
N GLY A 819 -70.40 22.32 -2.80
CA GLY A 819 -69.45 22.35 -3.92
C GLY A 819 -68.09 21.66 -3.72
N CYS A 820 -67.85 20.63 -4.53
CA CYS A 820 -66.57 19.95 -4.80
C CYS A 820 -66.83 19.08 -6.06
N PRO A 821 -65.94 18.91 -7.07
CA PRO A 821 -64.65 18.19 -6.92
C PRO A 821 -63.55 18.70 -7.90
N PRO A 822 -62.50 17.94 -8.32
CA PRO A 822 -61.82 16.75 -7.74
C PRO A 822 -60.26 16.83 -7.62
N LYS A 823 -59.68 16.15 -6.60
CA LYS A 823 -58.50 15.22 -6.62
C LYS A 823 -57.16 15.68 -7.28
N LYS A 824 -55.93 15.28 -6.88
CA LYS A 824 -55.37 14.19 -6.04
C LYS A 824 -53.85 14.47 -5.80
N PRO A 825 -53.09 13.63 -5.06
CA PRO A 825 -52.97 13.50 -3.60
C PRO A 825 -51.69 14.18 -3.01
N LYS A 826 -51.55 14.17 -1.68
CA LYS A 826 -50.29 14.34 -0.92
C LYS A 826 -50.23 13.32 0.22
N ASP A 827 -49.03 13.03 0.72
CA ASP A 827 -48.80 12.05 1.81
C ASP A 827 -49.41 12.48 3.15
N PRO A 828 -49.87 11.53 3.99
CA PRO A 828 -50.43 11.80 5.31
C PRO A 828 -49.34 11.98 6.37
N SER A 829 -48.68 13.14 6.40
CA SER A 829 -47.96 13.61 7.60
C SER A 829 -48.98 14.14 8.63
N PRO A 830 -49.03 13.63 9.88
CA PRO A 830 -49.95 14.13 10.89
C PRO A 830 -49.60 15.57 11.29
N GLU A 831 -50.60 16.44 11.26
CA GLU A 831 -50.43 17.88 11.54
C GLU A 831 -50.46 18.12 13.06
N ILE A 832 -49.29 18.40 13.65
CA ILE A 832 -49.14 18.55 15.10
C ILE A 832 -49.62 19.94 15.54
N THR A 833 -50.86 20.04 16.02
CA THR A 833 -51.38 21.23 16.69
C THR A 833 -51.00 21.23 18.17
N ILE A 834 -50.12 22.15 18.58
CA ILE A 834 -49.85 22.42 19.99
C ILE A 834 -50.98 23.31 20.53
N SER A 835 -51.72 22.84 21.53
CA SER A 835 -52.69 23.64 22.29
C SER A 835 -52.03 24.11 23.59
N ALA A 836 -52.25 25.35 23.98
CA ALA A 836 -51.62 25.99 25.14
C ALA A 836 -52.59 26.15 26.34
N ASP A 837 -53.56 25.25 26.46
CA ASP A 837 -54.54 25.20 27.56
C ASP A 837 -54.25 23.97 28.44
N GLU A 838 -54.19 24.14 29.76
CA GLU A 838 -54.08 23.02 30.70
C GLU A 838 -55.43 22.28 30.85
N PRO A 839 -55.52 21.00 30.48
CA PRO A 839 -56.71 20.20 30.74
C PRO A 839 -56.53 19.48 32.09
N ASN A 840 -57.34 19.85 33.08
CA ASN A 840 -57.31 19.25 34.42
C ASN A 840 -58.00 17.86 34.46
N HIS A 841 -57.54 16.96 33.59
CA HIS A 841 -58.08 15.63 33.31
C HIS A 841 -56.94 14.62 33.16
N THR A 842 -57.11 13.42 33.71
CA THR A 842 -56.16 12.30 33.54
C THR A 842 -56.03 11.92 32.07
N ALA A 843 -54.93 12.35 31.43
CA ALA A 843 -54.65 12.05 30.03
C ALA A 843 -54.42 10.54 29.85
N GLU A 844 -55.32 9.89 29.11
CA GLU A 844 -55.13 8.50 28.72
C GLU A 844 -54.03 8.41 27.64
N TYR A 845 -52.98 7.63 27.90
CA TYR A 845 -51.91 7.40 26.93
C TYR A 845 -52.22 6.19 26.06
N VAL A 846 -51.97 6.35 24.75
CA VAL A 846 -52.02 5.27 23.77
C VAL A 846 -50.88 4.29 24.03
N LYS A 847 -51.18 3.00 24.09
CA LYS A 847 -50.20 1.92 24.07
C LYS A 847 -49.94 1.49 22.63
N GLU A 848 -48.68 1.24 22.28
CA GLU A 848 -48.29 0.65 21.01
C GLU A 848 -47.93 -0.83 21.22
N THR A 849 -48.47 -1.72 20.40
CA THR A 849 -47.93 -3.09 20.24
C THR A 849 -47.20 -3.17 18.91
N SER A 850 -45.99 -3.73 18.93
CA SER A 850 -45.08 -3.80 17.79
C SER A 850 -44.63 -5.24 17.50
N TRP A 851 -44.68 -5.65 16.23
CA TRP A 851 -44.20 -6.94 15.74
C TRP A 851 -43.11 -6.76 14.69
N LEU A 852 -42.05 -7.55 14.79
CA LEU A 852 -40.97 -7.60 13.81
C LEU A 852 -41.26 -8.71 12.79
N ALA A 853 -41.26 -8.35 11.51
CA ALA A 853 -41.57 -9.22 10.37
C ALA A 853 -40.48 -9.10 9.28
N PHE A 854 -40.43 -10.08 8.38
CA PHE A 854 -39.66 -9.97 7.15
C PHE A 854 -40.47 -9.26 6.05
N LYS A 855 -39.77 -8.66 5.11
CA LYS A 855 -40.40 -7.96 3.99
C LYS A 855 -40.79 -8.97 2.92
N ASP A 856 -42.05 -8.93 2.50
CA ASP A 856 -42.60 -9.85 1.50
C ASP A 856 -42.38 -11.34 1.91
N ASP A 857 -42.34 -11.61 3.22
CA ASP A 857 -41.96 -12.86 3.89
C ASP A 857 -40.55 -13.41 3.57
N LEU A 858 -39.69 -12.61 2.92
CA LEU A 858 -38.33 -12.99 2.54
C LEU A 858 -37.29 -12.56 3.58
N PRO A 859 -36.53 -13.49 4.21
CA PRO A 859 -35.51 -13.14 5.19
C PRO A 859 -34.35 -12.37 4.53
N PRO A 860 -33.99 -11.18 5.01
CA PRO A 860 -32.87 -10.42 4.47
C PRO A 860 -31.55 -11.19 4.66
N GLN A 861 -30.56 -10.90 3.81
CA GLN A 861 -29.27 -11.60 3.87
C GLN A 861 -28.52 -11.35 5.19
N HIS A 862 -28.67 -10.15 5.77
CA HIS A 862 -28.04 -9.72 7.00
C HIS A 862 -29.06 -9.06 7.93
N LEU A 863 -28.81 -9.12 9.23
CA LEU A 863 -29.52 -8.35 10.25
C LEU A 863 -28.55 -7.40 10.95
N TYR A 864 -28.97 -6.14 11.09
CA TYR A 864 -28.23 -5.09 11.79
C TYR A 864 -28.97 -4.75 13.09
N PHE A 865 -28.37 -5.12 14.23
CA PHE A 865 -28.82 -4.67 15.54
C PHE A 865 -27.97 -3.48 16.00
N PHE A 866 -28.64 -2.44 16.50
CA PHE A 866 -28.00 -1.30 17.15
C PHE A 866 -28.50 -1.19 18.59
N MET A 867 -27.57 -1.11 19.54
CA MET A 867 -27.90 -0.91 20.95
C MET A 867 -27.98 0.59 21.23
N GLU A 868 -29.18 1.05 21.57
CA GLU A 868 -29.40 2.42 22.00
C GLU A 868 -28.91 2.57 23.45
N VAL A 869 -27.88 3.40 23.61
CA VAL A 869 -27.06 3.52 24.83
C VAL A 869 -26.96 4.96 25.32
N THR A 870 -27.89 5.82 24.91
CA THR A 870 -28.15 7.11 25.59
C THR A 870 -28.89 6.96 26.92
N GLN A 871 -29.45 5.77 27.19
CA GLN A 871 -30.08 5.37 28.44
C GLN A 871 -29.50 4.00 28.83
N PRO A 872 -28.92 3.79 30.03
CA PRO A 872 -28.73 4.74 31.14
C PRO A 872 -27.86 5.97 30.84
N SER A 873 -28.08 7.05 31.58
CA SER A 873 -27.28 8.28 31.50
C SER A 873 -25.95 8.20 32.29
N ASN A 874 -25.92 7.41 33.37
CA ASN A 874 -24.70 7.11 34.12
C ASN A 874 -23.77 6.22 33.28
N PRO A 875 -22.51 6.62 33.04
CA PRO A 875 -21.55 5.81 32.29
C PRO A 875 -21.35 4.38 32.81
N ILE A 876 -21.39 4.17 34.13
CA ILE A 876 -21.14 2.86 34.77
C ILE A 876 -22.34 1.93 34.57
N GLU A 877 -23.57 2.43 34.79
CA GLU A 877 -24.80 1.67 34.53
C GLU A 877 -24.93 1.33 33.04
N ARG A 878 -24.56 2.26 32.16
CA ARG A 878 -24.50 2.03 30.72
C ARG A 878 -23.48 0.95 30.34
N GLU A 879 -22.28 0.98 30.92
CA GLU A 879 -21.27 -0.06 30.66
C GLU A 879 -21.74 -1.43 31.15
N ARG A 880 -22.36 -1.50 32.32
CA ARG A 880 -23.01 -2.73 32.84
C ARG A 880 -24.13 -3.22 31.93
N TYR A 881 -25.03 -2.34 31.48
CA TYR A 881 -26.09 -2.66 30.52
C TYR A 881 -25.53 -3.18 29.19
N MET A 882 -24.52 -2.50 28.63
CA MET A 882 -23.83 -2.92 27.40
C MET A 882 -23.07 -4.25 27.57
N GLY A 883 -22.59 -4.54 28.77
CA GLY A 883 -21.84 -5.77 29.10
C GLY A 883 -22.71 -6.97 29.42
N ALA A 884 -23.84 -6.79 30.12
CA ALA A 884 -24.74 -7.87 30.53
C ALA A 884 -25.47 -8.52 29.35
N MET A 885 -25.72 -7.76 28.28
CA MET A 885 -26.38 -8.21 27.05
C MET A 885 -25.70 -9.44 26.43
N ASP A 886 -26.34 -10.61 26.58
CA ASP A 886 -25.92 -11.82 25.87
C ASP A 886 -26.42 -11.76 24.42
N TRP A 887 -25.49 -11.97 23.49
CA TRP A 887 -25.74 -12.00 22.06
C TRP A 887 -25.26 -13.35 21.53
N PRO A 888 -26.17 -14.33 21.28
CA PRO A 888 -25.79 -15.68 20.88
C PRO A 888 -24.97 -15.70 19.58
N HIS A 889 -24.06 -16.67 19.44
CA HIS A 889 -23.30 -16.85 18.20
C HIS A 889 -24.20 -17.15 16.99
N GLN A 890 -25.30 -17.87 17.20
CA GLN A 890 -26.37 -18.09 16.22
C GLN A 890 -27.73 -17.74 16.81
N ILE A 891 -28.59 -17.09 16.03
CA ILE A 891 -29.97 -16.77 16.39
C ILE A 891 -30.95 -17.25 15.31
N THR A 892 -32.18 -17.59 15.71
CA THR A 892 -33.26 -17.95 14.80
C THR A 892 -34.38 -16.93 14.90
N ILE A 893 -34.73 -16.30 13.78
CA ILE A 893 -35.74 -15.24 13.68
C ILE A 893 -36.72 -15.66 12.58
N LEU A 894 -38.00 -15.80 12.94
CA LEU A 894 -39.08 -16.23 12.03
C LEU A 894 -38.70 -17.45 11.17
N GLY A 895 -38.12 -18.46 11.82
CA GLY A 895 -37.64 -19.72 11.19
C GLY A 895 -36.30 -19.62 10.46
N ALA A 896 -35.80 -18.43 10.12
CA ALA A 896 -34.51 -18.25 9.46
C ALA A 896 -33.36 -18.21 10.49
N LYS A 897 -32.32 -19.02 10.27
CA LYS A 897 -31.12 -19.14 11.11
C LYS A 897 -30.01 -18.18 10.63
N TYR A 898 -29.43 -17.44 11.56
CA TYR A 898 -28.41 -16.42 11.31
C TYR A 898 -27.17 -16.61 12.20
N THR A 899 -25.97 -16.42 11.64
CA THR A 899 -24.67 -16.54 12.32
C THR A 899 -24.02 -15.17 12.51
N LEU A 900 -23.39 -14.93 13.68
CA LEU A 900 -22.78 -13.66 14.05
C LEU A 900 -21.43 -13.44 13.33
N LEU A 901 -21.38 -12.46 12.42
CA LEU A 901 -20.16 -12.16 11.64
C LEU A 901 -19.39 -10.93 12.13
N SER A 902 -20.04 -9.96 12.77
CA SER A 902 -19.34 -8.83 13.40
C SER A 902 -20.03 -8.28 14.64
N ARG A 903 -19.23 -7.96 15.65
CA ARG A 903 -19.61 -7.17 16.83
C ARG A 903 -18.76 -5.90 16.90
N GLY A 904 -19.40 -4.75 17.00
CA GLY A 904 -18.77 -3.44 17.16
C GLY A 904 -18.96 -2.88 18.56
N PHE A 905 -18.00 -2.06 18.98
CA PHE A 905 -17.86 -1.61 20.36
C PHE A 905 -17.68 -0.09 20.47
N TRP A 906 -18.11 0.47 21.60
CA TRP A 906 -17.98 1.88 21.95
C TRP A 906 -17.90 2.10 23.47
N ASN A 907 -16.98 2.96 23.91
CA ASN A 907 -16.77 3.31 25.33
C ASN A 907 -16.91 4.81 25.61
N GLY A 908 -17.73 5.53 24.84
CA GLY A 908 -17.86 6.98 24.92
C GLY A 908 -16.91 7.75 24.00
N TYR A 909 -15.66 7.30 23.83
CA TYR A 909 -14.58 8.07 23.16
C TYR A 909 -13.73 7.28 22.15
N HIS A 910 -14.06 6.01 21.91
CA HIS A 910 -13.41 5.18 20.90
C HIS A 910 -14.38 4.18 20.28
N TYR A 911 -14.06 3.71 19.08
CA TYR A 911 -14.82 2.73 18.31
C TYR A 911 -13.87 1.66 17.74
N TRP A 912 -14.21 0.39 17.94
CA TRP A 912 -13.46 -0.76 17.44
C TRP A 912 -14.41 -1.94 17.16
N CYS A 913 -13.94 -3.04 16.56
CA CYS A 913 -14.80 -4.20 16.26
C CYS A 913 -14.06 -5.54 16.31
N LYS A 914 -14.83 -6.60 16.61
CA LYS A 914 -14.48 -8.00 16.33
C LYS A 914 -15.20 -8.45 15.05
N VAL A 915 -14.52 -9.25 14.21
CA VAL A 915 -15.10 -9.88 13.01
C VAL A 915 -14.75 -11.36 12.96
N LEU A 916 -15.71 -12.22 12.61
CA LEU A 916 -15.48 -13.64 12.34
C LEU A 916 -14.95 -13.77 10.91
N ARG A 917 -13.77 -14.39 10.75
CA ARG A 917 -13.12 -14.46 9.43
C ARG A 917 -12.09 -15.58 9.34
N THR A 918 -11.97 -16.18 8.16
CA THR A 918 -10.83 -17.01 7.76
C THR A 918 -9.64 -16.14 7.33
N GLY A 919 -8.52 -16.32 8.02
CA GLY A 919 -7.22 -15.70 7.72
C GLY A 919 -6.43 -16.45 6.65
N ARG A 920 -5.14 -16.10 6.53
CA ARG A 920 -4.21 -16.80 5.64
C ARG A 920 -3.79 -18.13 6.27
N GLY A 921 -3.69 -19.19 5.46
CA GLY A 921 -3.45 -20.54 5.98
C GLY A 921 -4.71 -21.24 6.51
N THR A 922 -5.89 -20.82 6.08
CA THR A 922 -7.22 -21.39 6.43
C THR A 922 -7.66 -21.29 7.90
N THR A 923 -6.89 -20.64 8.77
CA THR A 923 -7.27 -20.37 10.16
C THR A 923 -8.52 -19.48 10.24
N THR A 924 -9.67 -20.08 10.54
CA THR A 924 -10.88 -19.36 10.95
C THR A 924 -10.77 -18.95 12.42
N GLY A 925 -11.35 -17.79 12.76
CA GLY A 925 -11.46 -17.32 14.13
C GLY A 925 -11.95 -15.88 14.20
N VAL A 926 -11.88 -15.30 15.40
CA VAL A 926 -12.34 -13.95 15.71
C VAL A 926 -11.17 -12.97 15.68
N TRP A 927 -11.31 -11.92 14.86
CA TRP A 927 -10.27 -10.92 14.61
C TRP A 927 -10.66 -9.57 15.21
N LEU A 928 -9.80 -9.03 16.06
CA LEU A 928 -9.94 -7.69 16.64
C LEU A 928 -9.32 -6.64 15.69
N HIS A 929 -10.14 -5.67 15.29
CA HIS A 929 -9.69 -4.43 14.65
C HIS A 929 -9.95 -3.23 15.56
N ASP A 930 -8.86 -2.54 15.89
CA ASP A 930 -8.83 -1.21 16.50
C ASP A 930 -7.82 -0.38 15.67
N ASP A 931 -8.20 0.83 15.23
CA ASP A 931 -7.34 1.66 14.37
C ASP A 931 -6.27 2.49 15.12
N ARG A 932 -6.38 2.58 16.46
CA ARG A 932 -5.39 3.17 17.36
C ARG A 932 -4.36 2.14 17.83
N GLN A 933 -4.76 0.87 17.94
CA GLN A 933 -3.83 -0.23 18.26
C GLN A 933 -3.08 -0.75 17.03
N ASN A 934 -1.97 -1.45 17.28
CA ASN A 934 -1.24 -2.29 16.32
C ASN A 934 -0.95 -1.67 14.92
N ASP A 935 -0.83 -0.34 14.81
CA ASP A 935 -0.67 0.38 13.53
C ASP A 935 -1.79 0.07 12.49
N GLY A 936 -2.99 -0.27 12.98
CA GLY A 936 -4.14 -0.68 12.18
C GLY A 936 -4.10 -2.13 11.64
N ASN A 937 -3.13 -2.95 12.06
CA ASN A 937 -3.16 -4.38 11.78
C ASN A 937 -4.19 -5.06 12.70
N ALA A 938 -5.26 -5.60 12.12
CA ALA A 938 -6.19 -6.47 12.85
C ALA A 938 -5.46 -7.76 13.27
N ARG A 939 -5.81 -8.29 14.44
CA ARG A 939 -5.19 -9.48 15.06
C ARG A 939 -6.22 -10.57 15.31
N LEU A 940 -5.85 -11.83 15.08
CA LEU A 940 -6.58 -12.98 15.59
C LEU A 940 -6.52 -12.93 17.12
N VAL A 941 -7.67 -13.01 17.80
CA VAL A 941 -7.76 -12.99 19.28
C VAL A 941 -8.42 -14.22 19.89
N ASN A 942 -9.11 -15.02 19.08
CA ASN A 942 -9.54 -16.37 19.44
C ASN A 942 -9.72 -17.20 18.16
N THR A 943 -9.37 -18.49 18.18
CA THR A 943 -9.63 -19.45 17.09
C THR A 943 -11.05 -19.99 17.13
N ASP A 944 -11.70 -20.05 18.29
CA ASP A 944 -13.12 -20.38 18.39
C ASP A 944 -13.99 -19.29 17.76
N ALA A 945 -14.80 -19.70 16.78
CA ALA A 945 -15.77 -18.84 16.11
C ALA A 945 -16.93 -18.42 17.03
N SER A 946 -17.29 -19.22 18.05
CA SER A 946 -18.41 -18.94 18.94
C SER A 946 -18.16 -17.71 19.84
N SER A 947 -16.90 -17.49 20.23
CA SER A 947 -16.42 -16.41 21.11
C SER A 947 -16.66 -14.95 20.66
N ILE A 948 -17.23 -14.75 19.46
CA ILE A 948 -17.79 -13.46 19.04
C ILE A 948 -19.20 -13.21 19.62
N GLY A 949 -19.91 -14.28 20.01
CA GLY A 949 -21.13 -14.29 20.80
C GLY A 949 -20.85 -14.12 22.31
N GLY A 950 -21.89 -14.24 23.13
CA GLY A 950 -21.81 -14.05 24.58
C GLY A 950 -22.04 -12.60 25.03
N SER A 951 -22.01 -12.40 26.34
CA SER A 951 -21.92 -11.08 27.00
C SER A 951 -20.53 -10.46 26.79
N HIS A 952 -20.45 -9.25 26.22
CA HIS A 952 -19.18 -8.48 26.11
C HIS A 952 -19.43 -7.00 26.42
N ALA A 953 -18.65 -6.44 27.36
CA ALA A 953 -18.63 -5.00 27.65
C ALA A 953 -18.46 -4.14 26.38
N PHE A 954 -19.01 -2.94 26.40
CA PHE A 954 -18.95 -1.95 25.32
C PHE A 954 -19.66 -2.35 24.01
N THR A 955 -20.40 -3.46 23.93
CA THR A 955 -21.16 -3.84 22.72
C THR A 955 -22.12 -2.71 22.28
N SER A 956 -22.05 -2.29 21.02
CA SER A 956 -22.80 -1.12 20.50
C SER A 956 -23.54 -1.40 19.18
N TRP A 957 -22.99 -2.22 18.28
CA TRP A 957 -23.73 -2.75 17.14
C TRP A 957 -23.31 -4.17 16.80
N ILE A 958 -24.21 -4.92 16.18
CA ILE A 958 -24.00 -6.31 15.79
C ILE A 958 -24.55 -6.55 14.38
N PHE A 959 -23.82 -7.34 13.61
CA PHE A 959 -24.24 -7.84 12.30
C PHE A 959 -24.25 -9.37 12.26
N TYR A 960 -25.43 -9.93 12.03
CA TYR A 960 -25.63 -11.35 11.72
C TYR A 960 -25.84 -11.55 10.21
N CYS A 961 -25.54 -12.74 9.70
CA CYS A 961 -25.76 -13.15 8.32
C CYS A 961 -26.41 -14.54 8.27
N ARG A 962 -27.47 -14.73 7.47
CA ARG A 962 -28.05 -16.07 7.24
C ARG A 962 -27.24 -16.87 6.23
N VAL A 963 -27.49 -18.18 6.17
CA VAL A 963 -27.05 -19.04 5.06
C VAL A 963 -27.68 -18.54 3.75
N TRP A 964 -26.97 -18.75 2.63
CA TRP A 964 -27.47 -18.47 1.28
C TRP A 964 -28.60 -19.45 0.91
N THR A 965 -29.60 -18.98 0.15
CA THR A 965 -30.52 -19.88 -0.55
C THR A 965 -29.79 -20.62 -1.69
N PRO A 966 -30.31 -21.73 -2.22
CA PRO A 966 -29.66 -22.44 -3.33
C PRO A 966 -29.37 -21.58 -4.57
N ASP A 967 -30.25 -20.62 -4.88
CA ASP A 967 -30.05 -19.67 -5.98
C ASP A 967 -28.95 -18.63 -5.68
N GLU A 968 -28.91 -18.11 -4.46
CA GLU A 968 -27.85 -17.21 -3.99
C GLU A 968 -26.50 -17.91 -3.96
N GLU A 969 -26.43 -19.14 -3.45
CA GLU A 969 -25.22 -19.96 -3.42
C GLU A 969 -24.76 -20.29 -4.84
N SER A 970 -25.65 -20.71 -5.74
CA SER A 970 -25.36 -20.94 -7.16
C SER A 970 -24.77 -19.68 -7.82
N TYR A 971 -25.36 -18.51 -7.56
CA TYR A 971 -24.87 -17.24 -8.07
C TYR A 971 -23.50 -16.84 -7.46
N VAL A 972 -23.27 -17.08 -6.16
CA VAL A 972 -21.99 -16.81 -5.49
C VAL A 972 -20.90 -17.76 -6.00
N ASN A 973 -21.16 -19.05 -6.11
CA ASN A 973 -20.22 -20.05 -6.64
C ASN A 973 -19.92 -19.78 -8.13
N SER A 974 -20.91 -19.41 -8.93
CA SER A 974 -20.73 -18.93 -10.31
C SER A 974 -19.85 -17.66 -10.36
N SER A 975 -19.97 -16.78 -9.37
CA SER A 975 -19.15 -15.57 -9.24
C SER A 975 -17.70 -15.89 -8.83
N ILE A 976 -17.49 -16.79 -7.88
CA ILE A 976 -16.16 -17.28 -7.49
C ILE A 976 -15.45 -17.96 -8.67
N ALA A 977 -16.15 -18.80 -9.43
CA ALA A 977 -15.63 -19.44 -10.63
C ALA A 977 -15.19 -18.42 -11.70
N LYS A 978 -15.99 -17.36 -11.94
CA LYS A 978 -15.66 -16.25 -12.85
C LYS A 978 -14.45 -15.44 -12.37
N ILE A 979 -14.27 -15.27 -11.06
CA ILE A 979 -13.08 -14.62 -10.50
C ILE A 979 -11.84 -15.49 -10.73
N ARG A 980 -11.92 -16.80 -10.42
CA ARG A 980 -10.83 -17.77 -10.61
C ARG A 980 -10.40 -17.84 -12.07
N SER A 981 -11.33 -17.95 -13.02
CA SER A 981 -11.01 -18.02 -14.46
C SER A 981 -10.50 -16.71 -15.07
N ALA A 982 -10.90 -15.56 -14.52
CA ALA A 982 -10.36 -14.24 -14.92
C ALA A 982 -8.97 -13.94 -14.34
N HIS A 983 -8.56 -14.66 -13.29
CA HIS A 983 -7.32 -14.43 -12.54
C HIS A 983 -6.58 -15.75 -12.20
N PRO A 984 -6.24 -16.61 -13.18
CA PRO A 984 -5.65 -17.93 -12.91
C PRO A 984 -4.28 -17.86 -12.22
N ASN A 985 -3.50 -16.82 -12.48
CA ASN A 985 -2.14 -16.62 -11.94
C ASN A 985 -2.14 -15.55 -10.83
N ALA A 986 -3.09 -15.63 -9.89
CA ALA A 986 -3.20 -14.69 -8.77
C ALA A 986 -2.31 -15.11 -7.58
N GLU A 987 -1.53 -14.17 -7.05
CA GLU A 987 -0.61 -14.40 -5.91
C GLU A 987 -1.32 -14.31 -4.53
N GLY A 988 -2.66 -14.28 -4.51
CA GLY A 988 -3.43 -13.99 -3.32
C GLY A 988 -4.76 -14.72 -3.22
N ASP A 989 -5.35 -14.63 -2.03
CA ASP A 989 -6.45 -15.45 -1.58
C ASP A 989 -7.70 -15.23 -2.45
N ILE A 990 -8.28 -16.32 -2.96
CA ILE A 990 -9.47 -16.22 -3.81
C ILE A 990 -10.66 -15.75 -2.97
N PRO A 991 -11.34 -14.65 -3.34
CA PRO A 991 -12.43 -14.08 -2.57
C PRO A 991 -13.58 -15.06 -2.30
N PHE A 992 -14.21 -14.88 -1.14
CA PHE A 992 -15.48 -15.48 -0.72
C PHE A 992 -15.54 -17.01 -0.55
N ILE A 993 -14.51 -17.77 -0.93
CA ILE A 993 -14.51 -19.26 -0.83
C ILE A 993 -14.95 -19.76 0.56
N HIS A 994 -14.34 -19.25 1.63
CA HIS A 994 -14.62 -19.72 2.98
C HIS A 994 -15.90 -19.12 3.59
N LEU A 995 -16.53 -18.13 2.95
CA LEU A 995 -17.65 -17.40 3.55
C LEU A 995 -18.92 -18.25 3.69
N GLY A 996 -19.13 -19.22 2.78
CA GLY A 996 -20.20 -20.22 2.91
C GLY A 996 -20.07 -21.05 4.19
N ASN A 997 -18.86 -21.54 4.47
CA ASN A 997 -18.56 -22.31 5.69
C ASN A 997 -18.70 -21.47 6.97
N LEU A 998 -18.45 -20.15 6.92
CA LEU A 998 -18.60 -19.25 8.07
C LEU A 998 -20.07 -18.97 8.42
N ILE A 999 -20.99 -19.05 7.45
CA ILE A 999 -22.42 -18.88 7.70
C ILE A 999 -23.14 -20.21 7.95
N ASN A 1000 -22.67 -21.30 7.31
CA ASN A 1000 -23.22 -22.65 7.39
C ASN A 1000 -22.30 -23.62 8.18
N LEU A 1001 -22.37 -23.58 9.51
CA LEU A 1001 -21.56 -24.42 10.38
C LEU A 1001 -21.98 -25.90 10.43
N GLU A 1002 -23.16 -26.27 9.94
CA GLU A 1002 -23.68 -27.65 9.99
C GLU A 1002 -22.89 -28.62 9.07
N GLN A 1003 -22.08 -28.09 8.15
CA GLN A 1003 -21.15 -28.87 7.34
C GLN A 1003 -19.78 -29.13 8.01
N LEU A 1004 -19.47 -28.49 9.14
CA LEU A 1004 -18.18 -28.66 9.84
C LEU A 1004 -18.17 -29.82 10.85
N PHE A 1005 -19.33 -30.25 11.34
CA PHE A 1005 -19.46 -31.35 12.31
C PHE A 1005 -20.65 -32.26 11.96
N PRO A 1006 -20.41 -33.42 11.32
CA PRO A 1006 -21.45 -34.44 11.13
C PRO A 1006 -21.91 -34.97 12.49
N VAL A 1007 -23.17 -34.71 12.84
CA VAL A 1007 -23.78 -35.20 14.09
C VAL A 1007 -23.82 -36.74 14.06
N ARG A 1008 -23.11 -37.39 14.99
CA ARG A 1008 -23.32 -38.81 15.26
C ARG A 1008 -24.68 -38.97 15.97
N PRO A 1009 -25.52 -39.96 15.58
CA PRO A 1009 -26.79 -40.19 16.25
C PRO A 1009 -26.56 -40.63 17.71
N PRO A 1010 -27.47 -40.29 18.64
CA PRO A 1010 -27.32 -40.63 20.05
C PRO A 1010 -27.57 -42.13 20.27
N THR A 1011 -26.58 -42.84 20.82
CA THR A 1011 -26.78 -44.20 21.33
C THR A 1011 -27.55 -44.11 22.65
N THR A 1012 -28.73 -44.72 22.71
CA THR A 1012 -29.50 -44.87 23.96
C THR A 1012 -28.91 -45.95 24.87
N ASN A 1013 -29.34 -45.94 26.13
CA ASN A 1013 -29.23 -46.97 27.19
C ASN A 1013 -28.10 -46.72 28.21
N THR A 1014 -28.26 -46.95 29.52
CA THR A 1014 -29.42 -46.94 30.46
C THR A 1014 -28.82 -46.65 31.86
N LEU A 1015 -29.64 -46.44 32.90
CA LEU A 1015 -29.21 -46.25 34.29
C LEU A 1015 -28.78 -47.56 34.99
N ASP A 1016 -28.39 -47.40 36.26
CA ASP A 1016 -28.18 -48.41 37.31
C ASP A 1016 -26.87 -49.23 37.22
N GLY A 1017 -26.08 -49.41 38.30
CA GLY A 1017 -26.14 -48.78 39.63
C GLY A 1017 -25.37 -49.59 40.70
N GLU A 1018 -24.62 -48.89 41.58
CA GLU A 1018 -24.00 -49.43 42.82
C GLU A 1018 -22.90 -50.52 42.63
N GLN A 1019 -21.94 -50.78 43.53
CA GLN A 1019 -21.46 -50.14 44.79
C GLN A 1019 -20.00 -50.65 45.03
N GLY A 1020 -19.22 -49.98 45.89
CA GLY A 1020 -18.00 -50.57 46.49
C GLY A 1020 -16.68 -49.82 46.21
N GLU A 1021 -16.20 -49.10 47.22
CA GLU A 1021 -14.89 -48.44 47.25
C GLU A 1021 -13.78 -49.42 47.65
N GLN A 1022 -12.52 -49.15 47.26
CA GLN A 1022 -11.47 -48.78 48.23
C GLN A 1022 -10.16 -48.28 47.57
N ASP A 1023 -9.76 -47.08 48.03
CA ASP A 1023 -8.41 -46.69 48.44
C ASP A 1023 -7.28 -46.27 47.46
N ASN A 1024 -7.06 -44.94 47.48
CA ASN A 1024 -5.78 -44.25 47.67
C ASN A 1024 -4.96 -43.75 46.45
N ASP A 1025 -5.52 -42.73 45.79
CA ASP A 1025 -4.80 -41.50 45.38
C ASP A 1025 -4.12 -40.82 46.60
N PRO A 1026 -3.01 -40.06 46.47
CA PRO A 1026 -3.17 -38.59 46.40
C PRO A 1026 -2.05 -37.86 45.61
N ASN A 1027 -2.24 -37.55 44.32
CA ASN A 1027 -1.49 -36.44 43.70
C ASN A 1027 -2.08 -35.78 42.42
N SER A 1028 -3.41 -35.66 42.27
CA SER A 1028 -3.98 -34.82 41.20
C SER A 1028 -5.37 -34.21 41.47
N PRO A 1029 -5.45 -33.07 42.20
CA PRO A 1029 -6.51 -32.07 42.06
C PRO A 1029 -5.99 -30.83 41.28
N ALA A 1030 -6.74 -30.09 40.45
CA ALA A 1030 -8.10 -29.54 40.60
C ALA A 1030 -8.18 -28.49 41.75
N GLU A 1031 -8.82 -27.32 41.63
CA GLU A 1031 -9.51 -26.68 40.51
C GLU A 1031 -9.68 -25.16 40.77
N SER A 1032 -10.12 -24.39 39.76
CA SER A 1032 -11.00 -23.20 39.88
C SER A 1032 -10.46 -21.82 40.38
N TYR A 1033 -11.22 -20.77 39.98
CA TYR A 1033 -11.18 -19.33 40.36
C TYR A 1033 -9.91 -18.52 40.00
N CYS A 1034 -9.97 -17.36 39.31
CA CYS A 1034 -10.62 -16.06 39.59
C CYS A 1034 -9.94 -15.28 40.75
N VAL A 1035 -9.65 -13.96 40.69
CA VAL A 1035 -10.04 -12.92 39.70
C VAL A 1035 -9.13 -11.66 39.80
N ASP A 1036 -9.14 -10.82 38.76
CA ASP A 1036 -8.75 -9.38 38.66
C ASP A 1036 -7.33 -8.81 38.95
N ASN A 1037 -7.09 -7.68 38.28
CA ASN A 1037 -6.07 -6.61 38.45
C ASN A 1037 -4.59 -6.95 38.14
N PHE A 1038 -3.75 -6.12 37.49
CA PHE A 1038 -3.59 -4.65 37.34
C PHE A 1038 -2.69 -4.01 38.44
N GLU A 1039 -1.84 -3.05 38.04
CA GLU A 1039 -0.70 -2.47 38.80
C GLU A 1039 0.54 -3.39 38.98
N ASP A 1040 1.69 -2.88 39.46
CA ASP A 1040 2.70 -2.08 38.72
C ASP A 1040 4.08 -2.21 39.43
N LEU A 1041 5.19 -2.18 38.67
CA LEU A 1041 6.61 -1.97 39.10
C LEU A 1041 7.36 -2.98 40.02
N ASP A 1042 8.70 -2.88 39.96
CA ASP A 1042 9.80 -3.53 40.73
C ASP A 1042 9.87 -5.08 40.76
N GLY A 1043 11.01 -5.74 41.00
CA GLY A 1043 12.42 -5.33 41.15
C GLY A 1043 13.34 -6.54 41.48
N SER A 1044 14.68 -6.41 41.29
CA SER A 1044 15.74 -7.48 41.40
C SER A 1044 15.59 -8.68 40.44
N ASP A 1045 16.63 -9.26 39.80
CA ASP A 1045 18.08 -9.49 40.06
C ASP A 1045 18.39 -10.83 40.74
N LEU A 1046 19.61 -11.34 40.46
CA LEU A 1046 20.17 -12.68 40.76
C LEU A 1046 19.64 -13.79 39.82
N ASP A 1047 20.43 -14.41 38.93
CA ASP A 1047 21.63 -15.29 39.12
C ASP A 1047 21.20 -16.72 39.55
N GLU A 1048 21.84 -17.82 39.16
CA GLU A 1048 23.24 -18.03 38.71
C GLU A 1048 23.36 -19.22 37.70
N ASP A 1049 24.59 -19.63 37.35
CA ASP A 1049 24.98 -20.67 36.36
C ASP A 1049 24.45 -22.11 36.69
N SER A 1050 24.44 -23.13 35.81
CA SER A 1050 25.54 -23.74 35.03
C SER A 1050 24.99 -24.69 33.94
N GLU A 1051 25.67 -25.09 32.84
CA GLU A 1051 26.86 -25.98 32.72
C GLU A 1051 26.73 -27.30 33.54
N LEU A 1052 27.15 -28.51 33.12
CA LEU A 1052 27.82 -29.12 31.94
C LEU A 1052 27.62 -30.69 32.09
N ASP A 1053 27.84 -31.66 31.17
CA ASP A 1053 28.32 -31.80 29.77
C ASP A 1053 27.96 -33.25 29.24
N GLN A 1054 28.50 -33.64 28.07
CA GLN A 1054 28.99 -34.99 27.68
C GLN A 1054 28.06 -36.13 27.20
N ASP A 1055 28.35 -36.58 25.97
CA ASP A 1055 28.61 -37.95 25.46
C ASP A 1055 27.77 -39.18 25.91
N GLY A 1056 27.44 -40.17 25.06
CA GLY A 1056 27.74 -40.38 23.63
C GLY A 1056 28.53 -41.68 23.35
N VAL A 1057 28.02 -42.58 22.49
CA VAL A 1057 28.79 -43.65 21.80
C VAL A 1057 27.96 -44.30 20.67
N ARG A 1058 28.62 -44.99 19.73
CA ARG A 1058 28.05 -45.57 18.48
C ARG A 1058 27.75 -47.07 18.58
N SER A 1059 26.93 -47.60 17.67
CA SER A 1059 27.12 -48.95 17.07
C SER A 1059 26.44 -49.05 15.69
N ARG A 1060 26.62 -50.17 14.97
CA ARG A 1060 26.65 -50.25 13.49
C ARG A 1060 25.97 -51.51 12.92
N GLY A 1061 25.56 -51.43 11.65
CA GLY A 1061 25.16 -52.53 10.74
C GLY A 1061 24.52 -51.88 9.49
N GLU A 1062 25.06 -51.95 8.26
CA GLU A 1062 25.31 -53.11 7.38
C GLU A 1062 23.98 -53.74 6.88
N SER A 1063 23.71 -53.91 5.57
CA SER A 1063 24.62 -54.09 4.42
C SER A 1063 24.08 -53.58 3.06
N ASP A 1064 25.00 -53.47 2.09
CA ASP A 1064 24.88 -53.14 0.63
C ASP A 1064 24.89 -54.46 -0.22
N PRO A 1065 25.06 -54.55 -1.59
CA PRO A 1065 25.32 -53.54 -2.65
C PRO A 1065 24.56 -53.71 -4.02
N SER A 1066 24.92 -52.91 -5.04
CA SER A 1066 25.04 -53.24 -6.50
C SER A 1066 23.79 -53.46 -7.40
N ASP A 1067 23.80 -53.23 -8.74
CA ASP A 1067 24.58 -52.33 -9.62
C ASP A 1067 23.97 -52.14 -11.05
N SER A 1068 24.24 -50.96 -11.64
CA SER A 1068 24.53 -50.62 -13.07
C SER A 1068 23.59 -50.87 -14.29
N GLU A 1069 23.81 -50.05 -15.34
CA GLU A 1069 23.48 -50.18 -16.79
C GLU A 1069 22.01 -49.94 -17.27
N GLN A 1070 21.69 -49.42 -18.48
CA GLN A 1070 22.45 -48.78 -19.58
C GLN A 1070 21.54 -47.83 -20.46
N GLU A 1071 22.03 -47.34 -21.60
CA GLU A 1071 21.48 -46.24 -22.45
C GLU A 1071 20.37 -46.62 -23.48
N SER A 1072 19.69 -45.62 -24.07
CA SER A 1072 19.17 -45.61 -25.46
C SER A 1072 18.60 -44.23 -25.88
N ASP A 1073 18.27 -44.04 -27.18
CA ASP A 1073 18.49 -42.77 -27.90
C ASP A 1073 17.27 -42.20 -28.71
N ALA A 1074 17.38 -40.90 -29.06
CA ALA A 1074 16.74 -40.12 -30.13
C ALA A 1074 15.22 -40.20 -30.46
N SER A 1075 14.54 -39.03 -30.47
CA SER A 1075 13.94 -38.41 -31.70
C SER A 1075 12.95 -37.25 -31.42
N GLU A 1076 13.01 -36.20 -32.23
CA GLU A 1076 12.07 -35.05 -32.34
C GLU A 1076 11.21 -35.18 -33.64
N PRO A 1077 10.36 -34.20 -34.05
CA PRO A 1077 9.43 -33.31 -33.33
C PRO A 1077 8.01 -33.26 -33.98
N LEU A 1078 7.01 -32.62 -33.34
CA LEU A 1078 5.85 -32.07 -34.06
C LEU A 1078 5.31 -30.75 -33.45
N VAL A 1079 4.74 -29.91 -34.31
CA VAL A 1079 4.34 -28.51 -34.06
C VAL A 1079 2.82 -28.33 -34.14
N LEU A 1080 2.22 -27.49 -33.28
CA LEU A 1080 1.02 -26.72 -33.65
C LEU A 1080 0.81 -25.43 -32.82
N ASN A 1081 0.20 -24.43 -33.45
CA ASN A 1081 0.28 -22.98 -33.16
C ASN A 1081 -0.56 -22.44 -31.95
N PRO A 1082 -0.28 -21.20 -31.47
CA PRO A 1082 -0.90 -20.62 -30.28
C PRO A 1082 -2.20 -19.81 -30.54
N VAL A 1083 -3.05 -19.69 -29.51
CA VAL A 1083 -4.28 -18.85 -29.54
C VAL A 1083 -4.04 -17.49 -28.84
N ASN A 1084 -4.36 -16.41 -29.56
CA ASN A 1084 -4.26 -15.03 -29.10
C ASN A 1084 -5.16 -14.70 -27.89
N THR A 1085 -4.65 -13.93 -26.91
CA THR A 1085 -5.50 -13.21 -25.93
C THR A 1085 -5.08 -11.74 -25.75
N SER A 1086 -6.07 -10.87 -25.53
CA SER A 1086 -5.96 -9.42 -25.74
C SER A 1086 -5.61 -8.60 -24.48
N ALA A 1087 -4.54 -7.80 -24.58
CA ALA A 1087 -4.34 -6.49 -23.95
C ALA A 1087 -4.98 -6.21 -22.57
N LYS A 1088 -4.16 -6.27 -21.50
CA LYS A 1088 -4.55 -5.92 -20.12
C LYS A 1088 -4.99 -4.45 -19.98
N ARG A 1089 -6.27 -4.24 -19.61
CA ARG A 1089 -6.77 -2.99 -18.98
C ARG A 1089 -6.57 -3.08 -17.46
N LEU A 1090 -6.65 -1.96 -16.74
CA LEU A 1090 -6.72 -2.00 -15.27
C LEU A 1090 -7.91 -2.88 -14.83
N LEU A 1091 -7.60 -3.91 -14.05
CA LEU A 1091 -8.56 -4.86 -13.50
C LEU A 1091 -9.08 -4.35 -12.16
N THR A 1092 -10.23 -3.68 -12.20
CA THR A 1092 -11.20 -3.78 -11.10
C THR A 1092 -11.90 -5.13 -11.23
N LEU A 1093 -12.25 -5.79 -10.13
CA LEU A 1093 -13.14 -6.97 -10.14
C LEU A 1093 -14.44 -6.65 -10.89
N LYS A 1094 -14.55 -7.14 -12.13
CA LYS A 1094 -15.73 -6.98 -12.98
C LYS A 1094 -16.66 -8.18 -12.83
N LEU A 1095 -17.28 -8.28 -11.66
CA LEU A 1095 -18.58 -8.95 -11.53
C LEU A 1095 -19.64 -8.10 -12.24
N LYS A 1096 -19.58 -8.11 -13.58
CA LYS A 1096 -20.68 -7.68 -14.42
C LYS A 1096 -21.68 -8.82 -14.45
N LEU A 1097 -22.82 -8.64 -13.77
CA LEU A 1097 -23.93 -9.57 -13.91
C LEU A 1097 -24.37 -9.65 -15.38
N SER A 1098 -24.57 -10.88 -15.84
CA SER A 1098 -25.55 -11.17 -16.88
C SER A 1098 -26.93 -10.76 -16.38
N GLN A 1099 -27.70 -10.07 -17.22
CA GLN A 1099 -29.13 -9.89 -16.95
C GLN A 1099 -29.79 -11.27 -16.99
N LEU A 1100 -30.66 -11.57 -16.03
CA LEU A 1100 -31.66 -12.63 -16.21
C LEU A 1100 -32.51 -12.26 -17.43
N ASN A 1101 -32.72 -13.22 -18.35
CA ASN A 1101 -33.71 -13.08 -19.42
C ASN A 1101 -35.09 -13.43 -18.85
N PRO A 1102 -36.03 -12.49 -18.71
CA PRO A 1102 -37.41 -12.81 -18.40
C PRO A 1102 -38.14 -13.21 -19.68
N ASN A 1103 -37.80 -14.40 -20.21
CA ASN A 1103 -38.47 -15.04 -21.35
C ASN A 1103 -37.98 -16.50 -21.48
N LEU A 1104 -38.53 -17.38 -20.65
CA LEU A 1104 -38.58 -18.83 -20.82
C LEU A 1104 -39.50 -19.41 -19.73
N SER A 1105 -40.80 -19.18 -19.88
CA SER A 1105 -41.85 -19.78 -19.04
C SER A 1105 -42.46 -20.98 -19.77
N ASP A 1106 -42.38 -22.12 -19.07
CA ASP A 1106 -43.27 -23.28 -19.13
C ASP A 1106 -43.21 -24.30 -20.29
N ALA A 1107 -43.17 -25.56 -19.83
CA ALA A 1107 -43.66 -26.80 -20.45
C ALA A 1107 -42.90 -27.36 -21.69
N ASN A 1108 -42.79 -28.69 -21.87
CA ASN A 1108 -43.35 -29.81 -21.10
C ASN A 1108 -42.37 -31.03 -21.12
N PRO A 1109 -42.54 -32.04 -20.25
CA PRO A 1109 -41.62 -33.18 -20.18
C PRO A 1109 -41.85 -34.19 -21.32
N GLN A 1110 -40.81 -34.98 -21.63
CA GLN A 1110 -40.93 -36.16 -22.49
C GLN A 1110 -41.03 -37.43 -21.65
N SER A 1111 -42.20 -38.07 -21.69
CA SER A 1111 -42.36 -39.52 -21.55
C SER A 1111 -42.69 -40.10 -22.94
N PRO A 1112 -42.42 -41.39 -23.22
CA PRO A 1112 -42.34 -41.88 -24.58
C PRO A 1112 -43.71 -42.04 -25.25
N ASN A 1113 -43.75 -41.80 -26.57
CA ASN A 1113 -44.96 -41.88 -27.38
C ASN A 1113 -45.05 -43.23 -28.11
N VAL A 1114 -46.20 -43.91 -28.04
CA VAL A 1114 -46.50 -45.15 -28.76
C VAL A 1114 -47.93 -45.10 -29.32
N HIS A 1115 -48.02 -45.27 -30.64
CA HIS A 1115 -49.19 -45.60 -31.46
C HIS A 1115 -50.35 -44.59 -31.70
N HIS A 1116 -50.41 -44.19 -32.98
CA HIS A 1116 -51.57 -44.22 -33.89
C HIS A 1116 -52.57 -43.06 -34.05
N HIS A 1117 -52.76 -42.71 -35.34
CA HIS A 1117 -54.01 -42.33 -36.03
C HIS A 1117 -54.69 -40.97 -35.69
N GLN A 1118 -55.35 -40.27 -36.63
CA GLN A 1118 -55.28 -40.19 -38.11
C GLN A 1118 -56.18 -39.02 -38.60
N LEU A 1119 -55.86 -38.38 -39.74
CA LEU A 1119 -56.77 -37.48 -40.52
C LEU A 1119 -57.25 -36.20 -39.74
N GLU A 1120 -57.81 -35.12 -40.31
CA GLU A 1120 -57.73 -34.51 -41.65
C GLU A 1120 -58.03 -32.98 -41.57
N LYS A 1121 -57.80 -32.23 -42.69
CA LYS A 1121 -58.52 -31.06 -43.28
C LYS A 1121 -59.37 -30.09 -42.39
N ALA A 1122 -59.56 -28.80 -42.71
CA ALA A 1122 -58.97 -27.81 -43.66
C ALA A 1122 -59.70 -26.44 -43.52
N HIS A 1123 -59.39 -25.45 -44.38
CA HIS A 1123 -60.17 -24.21 -44.68
C HIS A 1123 -60.16 -23.09 -43.61
N HIS A 1124 -59.69 -21.85 -43.92
CA HIS A 1124 -60.43 -20.67 -44.46
C HIS A 1124 -61.03 -19.75 -43.36
N LEU A 1125 -61.22 -18.42 -43.52
CA LEU A 1125 -60.81 -17.40 -44.52
C LEU A 1125 -61.03 -15.98 -43.93
N ILE A 1126 -60.53 -14.95 -44.64
CA ILE A 1126 -61.07 -13.56 -44.70
C ILE A 1126 -60.87 -12.61 -43.50
N THR A 1127 -60.41 -11.39 -43.82
CA THR A 1127 -60.37 -10.17 -43.00
C THR A 1127 -61.64 -9.32 -43.19
N PRO A 1128 -61.93 -8.32 -42.35
CA PRO A 1128 -61.75 -6.95 -42.89
C PRO A 1128 -61.34 -5.86 -41.89
N THR A 1129 -61.08 -4.72 -42.52
CA THR A 1129 -60.64 -3.39 -42.12
C THR A 1129 -61.51 -2.56 -41.16
N ILE A 1130 -60.81 -1.75 -40.34
CA ILE A 1130 -60.95 -0.29 -40.12
C ILE A 1130 -62.19 0.25 -39.37
N ASP A 1131 -61.96 0.89 -38.21
CA ASP A 1131 -62.02 2.36 -38.07
C ASP A 1131 -61.26 2.82 -36.80
N GLY A 1132 -61.09 4.14 -36.56
CA GLY A 1132 -60.37 4.61 -35.37
C GLY A 1132 -60.54 6.09 -34.99
N LYS A 1133 -60.07 6.46 -33.79
CA LYS A 1133 -59.91 7.86 -33.34
C LYS A 1133 -59.06 7.99 -32.07
N ASP A 1134 -58.42 9.15 -31.95
CA ASP A 1134 -57.90 9.81 -30.74
C ASP A 1134 -56.81 9.09 -29.90
N ASN A 1135 -55.86 9.79 -29.24
CA ASN A 1135 -55.64 11.23 -29.16
C ASN A 1135 -54.14 11.59 -29.13
N GLN A 1136 -53.76 12.75 -29.67
CA GLN A 1136 -52.38 13.26 -29.57
C GLN A 1136 -52.22 14.17 -28.34
N ARG A 1137 -51.06 14.06 -27.66
CA ARG A 1137 -50.12 15.15 -27.27
C ARG A 1137 -49.45 14.87 -25.93
N GLN A 1138 -48.15 14.67 -25.96
CA GLN A 1138 -47.24 15.75 -25.50
C GLN A 1138 -45.82 15.54 -26.04
N SER A 1139 -45.21 16.63 -26.47
CA SER A 1139 -43.79 16.72 -26.80
C SER A 1139 -43.16 17.70 -25.83
N GLN A 1140 -42.01 17.34 -25.24
CA GLN A 1140 -40.83 18.22 -25.27
C GLN A 1140 -39.58 17.49 -24.74
N ARG A 1141 -38.53 17.49 -25.58
CA ARG A 1141 -37.15 17.64 -25.09
C ARG A 1141 -37.00 19.09 -24.60
N ILE A 1142 -36.10 19.43 -23.69
CA ILE A 1142 -34.66 19.66 -23.92
C ILE A 1142 -34.06 19.79 -22.50
N THR A 1143 -33.17 18.95 -21.96
CA THR A 1143 -31.82 18.49 -22.34
C THR A 1143 -30.77 19.60 -22.54
N LYS A 1144 -29.63 19.46 -21.84
CA LYS A 1144 -28.30 20.06 -22.13
C LYS A 1144 -27.98 21.47 -21.57
N LYS A 1145 -26.73 21.73 -21.16
CA LYS A 1145 -25.70 20.79 -20.62
C LYS A 1145 -24.56 21.54 -19.94
#